data_AF-A0A094GET7-F1
#
_entry.id   AF-A0A094GET7-F1
#
_cell.length_a   1.000
_cell.length_b   1.000
_cell.length_c   1.000
_cell.angle_alpha   90.00
_cell.angle_beta   90.00
_cell.angle_gamma   90.00
#
_symmetry.space_group_name_H-M   'P 1'
#
loop_
_entity.id
_entity.type
_entity.pdbx_description
1 polymer ?
#
loop_
_entity_poly.entity_id
_entity_poly.type
_entity_poly.pdbx_seq_one_letter_code
_entity_poly.pdbx_strand_id
1 'polypeptide(L)'
;MDETGFAVGTTQSTRIIVDSTQKSSWKITPGKQEWITAIECVDAAGGALPPMVIFKAQNTNLGWIPEGTPPNWRFSTSNSGWTSNSHGFKWLRTVFKPESRVKSRDKPRLLIIDGHASHITANMIALCMENNIDLLILPPHCSHLLQPLNVGVFGPMKKYHAYETDRLLRAGINRFQRFEWVTLYQLIRMKALSAENIQSGWRGAGLVPFSERRVLSQLPVPLQLRPTTPQQLTPNLDLDLSVLKSSPLDGTELRAANLVFNSALASCEPPATPTRRYATRVTRLLERQNAELVVLRKEVQEHKAILQRRNTHKKGKRVKLQGEFVFSTADVLKIAREAEEKLVAKRPRGRPRKRPIEELEEEEEEELVLSSSADLDSEGSVIVILLLGSITFQGNCGVEANPDTRPGANVRERTRLHSGCKFLHSPTTPDRVTYSLRPDNESEDLEELRDWVLPVANEFIADADQHFKRPDSEPQVNIEYVAYGYDDGNWTSVTVPHDWAITGDFVGSSEVAGDMGSLPVRGVGWYRQKLSFTKDDSEKSICLDVEGAMAFSMVWLNGHLVGRWPNGYVTFRLDLTPYVKFGEENYLAIRAGIYRDVWVIKVPKTHVAHYGTHITTRDVSAKSATVDLSITIDNKDSKHTQPVKVLTKVYKYKDGRPLESRILPNTSITIKNPSIWGPPPTQEPNMYIAITELYDLEDRLLDEYETTFGIRTLKFDANNGLFVNGEHIYIQGVNQHHDLGALGVAWNLLAGTRQLEMLKELGVNAIRLSHNPPTPELLRLTDELGFTVIDEIFDCWLEGKSASDFHLIFEDWHEPDIRSFVRRDRNHPSIITWSVGNEVYEQVHDPPAAAKIFSELRDIVLEEDGTRPVTSSLFRATANDSMTGEMDIISLNYQGEGMRYGEAYTHLTGNRSLPQYDNFHAANPDSLIIGSEVAWSLSSRGSFDFPVSPYISAPVNDTNGGGNSSTYEINAYEVYSSESGSTPDRVFYTQDTKPFVAGGSYSGIIDLTGLKKERFYLYQSRWRSDFPAAHIVPHWNWPERVGQVTPDHVFTSGDEAELFVNGRSQGRQKKEPLAYRFRWDDVIYEPGEVKVVVYKDDKQWSTDAVVTMGEAAALRLSADRTTITGDGEDLTFITAEVVDSKGNVVPTANNAIQFDVSSPGVTVATDNGFPGDLTKFPSTKRNALNGLALAILRSEPGKAGRIKVSATGDLKGAEIVVTAKTERGN
;
A
#
# COMPACT_ATOMS: atom_id res chain seq x y z
N MET A 1 5.65 23.55 32.72
CA MET A 1 5.11 24.41 31.65
C MET A 1 5.19 23.59 30.38
N ASP A 2 4.15 23.73 29.56
CA ASP A 2 3.87 22.92 28.38
C ASP A 2 2.84 23.67 27.51
N GLU A 3 2.66 23.27 26.26
CA GLU A 3 1.66 23.80 25.34
C GLU A 3 0.60 22.78 24.92
N THR A 4 -0.55 23.28 24.50
CA THR A 4 -1.57 22.48 23.83
C THR A 4 -2.17 23.25 22.65
N GLY A 5 -2.16 22.61 21.48
CA GLY A 5 -2.84 23.08 20.28
C GLY A 5 -4.34 22.80 20.30
N PHE A 6 -5.12 23.72 19.74
CA PHE A 6 -6.55 23.58 19.49
C PHE A 6 -6.86 23.93 18.04
N ALA A 7 -7.64 23.08 17.37
CA ALA A 7 -8.12 23.34 16.02
C ALA A 7 -9.42 24.16 16.05
N VAL A 8 -9.50 25.20 15.22
CA VAL A 8 -10.60 26.17 15.15
C VAL A 8 -10.96 26.40 13.69
N GLY A 9 -12.23 26.54 13.33
CA GLY A 9 -12.62 26.83 11.94
C GLY A 9 -13.98 26.26 11.57
N THR A 10 -14.10 25.77 10.33
CA THR A 10 -15.32 25.10 9.87
C THR A 10 -15.29 23.64 10.33
N THR A 11 -16.39 23.17 10.92
CA THR A 11 -16.59 21.75 11.26
C THR A 11 -17.56 21.14 10.27
N GLN A 12 -17.15 20.06 9.59
CA GLN A 12 -18.07 19.22 8.84
C GLN A 12 -18.72 18.23 9.80
N SER A 13 -20.05 18.09 9.71
CA SER A 13 -20.81 17.14 10.54
C SER A 13 -20.97 15.81 9.81
N THR A 14 -19.97 14.94 9.90
CA THR A 14 -20.08 13.55 9.45
C THR A 14 -21.20 12.86 10.23
N ARG A 15 -22.15 12.22 9.53
CA ARG A 15 -23.11 11.32 10.18
C ARG A 15 -22.40 10.01 10.53
N ILE A 16 -22.55 9.53 11.76
CA ILE A 16 -21.97 8.27 12.23
C ILE A 16 -23.07 7.44 12.89
N ILE A 17 -23.11 6.14 12.57
CA ILE A 17 -24.06 5.17 13.13
C ILE A 17 -23.39 4.52 14.35
N VAL A 18 -24.14 4.37 15.45
CA VAL A 18 -23.66 3.78 16.72
C VAL A 18 -24.74 2.94 17.39
N ASP A 19 -24.33 2.05 18.29
CA ASP A 19 -25.23 1.25 19.13
C ASP A 19 -26.14 2.14 20.01
N SER A 20 -27.43 1.81 20.00
CA SER A 20 -28.51 2.40 20.82
C SER A 20 -28.26 2.44 22.34
N THR A 21 -27.33 1.63 22.85
CA THR A 21 -27.02 1.51 24.28
C THR A 21 -25.96 2.51 24.77
N GLN A 22 -25.12 3.07 23.89
CA GLN A 22 -24.01 3.93 24.29
C GLN A 22 -24.44 5.36 24.63
N LYS A 23 -24.32 5.76 25.90
CA LYS A 23 -24.56 7.14 26.36
C LYS A 23 -23.38 8.07 26.08
N SER A 24 -23.22 8.41 24.81
CA SER A 24 -22.62 9.65 24.28
C SER A 24 -21.19 10.02 24.74
N SER A 25 -20.21 9.76 23.87
CA SER A 25 -18.97 10.55 23.79
C SER A 25 -18.51 10.68 22.34
N TRP A 26 -19.01 11.70 21.64
CA TRP A 26 -18.70 11.96 20.23
C TRP A 26 -17.36 12.70 20.06
N LYS A 27 -16.68 12.45 18.95
CA LYS A 27 -15.45 13.17 18.52
C LYS A 27 -15.73 13.81 17.17
N ILE A 28 -15.41 15.09 17.00
CA ILE A 28 -15.71 15.87 15.80
C ILE A 28 -14.52 15.80 14.83
N THR A 29 -14.77 15.47 13.56
CA THR A 29 -13.76 15.44 12.50
C THR A 29 -13.37 16.88 12.07
N PRO A 30 -12.08 17.18 11.84
CA PRO A 30 -11.65 18.46 11.29
C PRO A 30 -12.23 18.73 9.90
N GLY A 31 -12.73 19.95 9.67
CA GLY A 31 -12.86 20.53 8.32
C GLY A 31 -11.71 21.48 8.03
N LYS A 32 -11.90 22.50 7.17
CA LYS A 32 -10.93 23.61 7.02
C LYS A 32 -10.76 24.35 8.36
N GLN A 33 -9.68 24.00 9.08
CA GLN A 33 -9.35 24.45 10.43
C GLN A 33 -7.93 25.00 10.52
N GLU A 34 -7.74 25.89 11.49
CA GLU A 34 -6.51 26.61 11.82
C GLU A 34 -6.15 26.30 13.28
N TRP A 35 -4.85 26.15 13.55
CA TRP A 35 -4.36 25.87 14.90
C TRP A 35 -4.17 27.16 15.71
N ILE A 36 -4.60 27.10 16.98
CA ILE A 36 -4.32 28.08 18.02
C ILE A 36 -3.60 27.33 19.15
N THR A 37 -2.41 27.78 19.51
CA THR A 37 -1.61 27.14 20.58
C THR A 37 -1.70 27.95 21.86
N ALA A 38 -1.93 27.28 22.99
CA ALA A 38 -1.91 27.90 24.32
C ALA A 38 -0.75 27.33 25.15
N ILE A 39 0.15 28.21 25.61
CA ILE A 39 1.20 27.90 26.58
C ILE A 39 0.62 28.05 27.99
N GLU A 40 0.76 27.01 28.81
CA GLU A 40 0.23 26.93 30.16
C GLU A 40 1.30 26.64 31.22
N CYS A 41 1.06 27.11 32.44
CA CYS A 41 1.97 26.87 33.56
C CYS A 41 1.20 26.81 34.88
N VAL A 42 1.47 25.77 35.66
CA VAL A 42 0.85 25.45 36.94
C VAL A 42 1.91 25.16 38.00
N ASP A 43 1.54 25.31 39.28
CA ASP A 43 2.39 25.05 40.43
C ASP A 43 1.84 23.91 41.30
N ALA A 44 2.71 23.31 42.12
CA ALA A 44 2.37 22.13 42.94
C ALA A 44 1.35 22.42 44.06
N ALA A 45 1.08 23.69 44.38
CA ALA A 45 0.04 24.06 45.33
C ALA A 45 -1.36 24.05 44.71
N GLY A 46 -1.49 23.81 43.39
CA GLY A 46 -2.76 23.88 42.67
C GLY A 46 -3.02 25.22 42.00
N GLY A 47 -2.04 26.12 41.94
CA GLY A 47 -2.14 27.41 41.26
C GLY A 47 -1.79 27.34 39.78
N ALA A 48 -2.27 28.34 39.03
CA ALA A 48 -1.92 28.59 37.64
C ALA A 48 -1.35 30.00 37.46
N LEU A 49 -0.53 30.20 36.42
CA LEU A 49 -0.16 31.54 35.91
C LEU A 49 -1.12 31.94 34.77
N PRO A 50 -1.08 33.17 34.23
CA PRO A 50 -1.80 33.53 33.01
C PRO A 50 -1.27 32.78 31.76
N PRO A 51 -2.09 32.51 30.74
CA PRO A 51 -1.65 31.84 29.52
C PRO A 51 -1.02 32.82 28.52
N MET A 52 -0.25 32.27 27.57
CA MET A 52 0.04 32.92 26.29
C MET A 52 -0.65 32.16 25.17
N VAL A 53 -1.43 32.87 24.35
CA VAL A 53 -2.18 32.32 23.21
C VAL A 53 -1.52 32.78 21.91
N ILE A 54 -1.29 31.85 20.99
CA ILE A 54 -0.65 32.07 19.69
C ILE A 54 -1.65 31.69 18.59
N PHE A 55 -1.99 32.64 17.70
CA PHE A 55 -2.86 32.37 16.56
C PHE A 55 -2.04 32.14 15.27
N LYS A 56 -2.51 31.24 14.38
CA LYS A 56 -1.96 31.12 13.01
C LYS A 56 -2.16 32.41 12.20
N ALA A 57 -1.15 33.29 12.12
CA ALA A 57 -1.17 34.55 11.38
C ALA A 57 0.21 35.23 11.32
N GLN A 58 0.35 36.20 10.40
CA GLN A 58 1.48 37.12 10.34
C GLN A 58 1.35 38.31 11.33
N ASN A 59 0.13 38.69 11.72
CA ASN A 59 -0.15 39.91 12.52
C ASN A 59 -1.38 39.71 13.42
N THR A 60 -1.35 40.23 14.64
CA THR A 60 -2.49 40.22 15.57
C THR A 60 -3.62 41.17 15.11
N ASN A 61 -4.88 40.74 15.26
CA ASN A 61 -6.05 41.59 14.98
C ASN A 61 -6.84 41.88 16.27
N LEU A 62 -7.29 43.14 16.43
CA LEU A 62 -8.13 43.55 17.55
C LEU A 62 -9.42 42.73 17.67
N GLY A 63 -10.01 42.33 16.53
CA GLY A 63 -11.27 41.57 16.48
C GLY A 63 -11.19 40.10 16.90
N TRP A 64 -10.07 39.62 17.46
CA TRP A 64 -9.93 38.25 17.98
C TRP A 64 -10.01 38.15 19.50
N ILE A 65 -9.93 39.27 20.23
CA ILE A 65 -9.81 39.30 21.70
C ILE A 65 -11.05 39.99 22.28
N PRO A 66 -11.99 39.27 22.92
CA PRO A 66 -13.18 39.85 23.54
C PRO A 66 -12.84 40.81 24.69
N GLU A 67 -13.63 41.87 24.88
CA GLU A 67 -13.41 42.88 25.92
C GLU A 67 -13.40 42.33 27.35
N GLY A 68 -14.13 41.24 27.61
CA GLY A 68 -14.17 40.56 28.91
C GLY A 68 -12.93 39.71 29.25
N THR A 69 -11.95 39.64 28.35
CA THR A 69 -10.73 38.82 28.54
C THR A 69 -9.86 39.42 29.66
N PRO A 70 -9.24 38.61 30.55
CA PRO A 70 -8.45 39.15 31.66
C PRO A 70 -7.24 39.98 31.19
N PRO A 71 -6.90 41.09 31.89
CA PRO A 71 -5.91 42.06 31.43
C PRO A 71 -4.48 41.51 31.33
N ASN A 72 -4.14 40.48 32.12
CA ASN A 72 -2.80 39.90 32.21
C ASN A 72 -2.54 38.69 31.29
N TRP A 73 -3.50 38.31 30.44
CA TRP A 73 -3.22 37.34 29.37
C TRP A 73 -2.24 37.92 28.33
N ARG A 74 -1.63 37.06 27.53
CA ARG A 74 -0.73 37.44 26.42
C ARG A 74 -1.19 36.82 25.11
N PHE A 75 -1.05 37.59 24.02
CA PHE A 75 -1.42 37.19 22.67
C PHE A 75 -0.27 37.44 21.70
N SER A 76 -0.02 36.44 20.84
CA SER A 76 1.02 36.44 19.81
C SER A 76 0.50 35.79 18.52
N THR A 77 1.31 35.80 17.46
CA THR A 77 1.00 35.11 16.20
C THR A 77 2.22 34.44 15.58
N SER A 78 2.02 33.28 14.94
CA SER A 78 3.03 32.59 14.11
C SER A 78 2.42 32.13 12.79
N ASN A 79 3.23 32.02 11.73
CA ASN A 79 2.73 31.60 10.41
C ASN A 79 2.19 30.16 10.41
N SER A 80 2.73 29.29 11.27
CA SER A 80 2.29 27.89 11.44
C SER A 80 1.10 27.74 12.39
N GLY A 81 1.00 28.58 13.43
CA GLY A 81 0.08 28.45 14.57
C GLY A 81 0.71 27.80 15.82
N TRP A 82 1.95 27.29 15.71
CA TRP A 82 2.70 26.64 16.78
C TRP A 82 3.60 27.63 17.55
N THR A 83 4.22 27.16 18.64
CA THR A 83 5.26 27.90 19.37
C THR A 83 6.55 28.02 18.53
N SER A 84 7.49 28.84 19.01
CA SER A 84 8.85 28.91 18.46
C SER A 84 9.82 29.46 19.51
N ASN A 85 11.12 29.38 19.25
CA ASN A 85 12.21 29.81 20.12
C ASN A 85 12.03 31.24 20.68
N SER A 86 11.48 32.16 19.87
CA SER A 86 11.16 33.52 20.29
C SER A 86 9.93 33.60 21.21
N HIS A 87 8.93 32.72 21.03
CA HIS A 87 7.75 32.64 21.91
C HIS A 87 8.12 32.13 23.31
N GLY A 88 8.90 31.06 23.44
CA GLY A 88 9.30 30.51 24.75
C GLY A 88 10.06 31.54 25.59
N PHE A 89 11.07 32.20 24.98
CA PHE A 89 11.82 33.28 25.62
C PHE A 89 10.94 34.48 26.01
N LYS A 90 10.02 34.91 25.12
CA LYS A 90 9.09 36.02 25.42
C LYS A 90 8.10 35.63 26.52
N TRP A 91 7.61 34.39 26.55
CA TRP A 91 6.76 33.87 27.62
C TRP A 91 7.48 33.87 28.98
N LEU A 92 8.71 33.35 29.05
CA LEU A 92 9.51 33.39 30.27
C LEU A 92 9.65 34.84 30.77
N ARG A 93 9.96 35.77 29.87
CA ARG A 93 10.18 37.19 30.18
C ARG A 93 8.92 37.96 30.58
N THR A 94 7.77 37.68 29.98
CA THR A 94 6.53 38.50 30.08
C THR A 94 5.39 37.89 30.88
N VAL A 95 5.50 36.60 31.21
CA VAL A 95 4.53 35.84 32.02
C VAL A 95 5.24 35.22 33.24
N PHE A 96 6.16 34.27 33.03
CA PHE A 96 6.70 33.49 34.15
C PHE A 96 7.51 34.35 35.13
N LYS A 97 8.52 35.09 34.66
CA LYS A 97 9.38 35.93 35.49
C LYS A 97 8.60 36.91 36.39
N PRO A 98 7.62 37.70 35.90
CA PRO A 98 6.83 38.58 36.76
C PRO A 98 5.85 37.83 37.66
N GLU A 99 4.99 36.96 37.10
CA GLU A 99 3.88 36.34 37.85
C GLU A 99 4.37 35.35 38.91
N SER A 100 5.47 34.61 38.65
CA SER A 100 6.11 33.77 39.67
C SER A 100 6.73 34.58 40.81
N ARG A 101 7.33 35.75 40.52
CA ARG A 101 7.98 36.60 41.54
C ARG A 101 6.97 37.15 42.55
N VAL A 102 5.72 37.40 42.14
CA VAL A 102 4.65 37.78 43.07
C VAL A 102 4.41 36.69 44.14
N LYS A 103 4.51 35.40 43.76
CA LYS A 103 4.37 34.26 44.69
C LYS A 103 5.65 33.96 45.47
N SER A 104 6.81 33.89 44.81
CA SER A 104 8.08 33.47 45.41
C SER A 104 8.81 34.57 46.18
N ARG A 105 8.52 35.84 45.87
CA ARG A 105 9.37 36.99 46.17
C ARG A 105 10.78 36.70 45.64
N ASP A 106 11.80 36.82 46.47
CA ASP A 106 13.21 36.67 46.07
C ASP A 106 13.79 35.27 46.35
N LYS A 107 12.94 34.28 46.64
CA LYS A 107 13.33 32.86 46.73
C LYS A 107 13.63 32.26 45.34
N PRO A 108 14.50 31.22 45.26
CA PRO A 108 14.68 30.42 44.04
C PRO A 108 13.36 29.82 43.53
N ARG A 109 13.30 29.53 42.24
CA ARG A 109 12.11 29.00 41.55
C ARG A 109 12.49 27.87 40.60
N LEU A 110 11.98 26.66 40.85
CA LEU A 110 12.10 25.57 39.89
C LEU A 110 11.06 25.74 38.77
N LEU A 111 11.51 25.72 37.52
CA LEU A 111 10.69 25.69 36.32
C LEU A 111 10.91 24.35 35.60
N ILE A 112 9.91 23.48 35.67
CA ILE A 112 9.89 22.21 34.92
C ILE A 112 9.33 22.48 33.52
N ILE A 113 10.06 22.05 32.50
CA ILE A 113 9.71 22.07 31.07
C ILE A 113 9.99 20.71 30.45
N ASP A 114 9.41 20.41 29.30
CA ASP A 114 9.80 19.23 28.54
C ASP A 114 10.97 19.51 27.58
N GLY A 115 11.36 18.50 26.79
CA GLY A 115 12.51 18.55 25.89
C GLY A 115 12.34 19.41 24.64
N HIS A 116 11.23 20.14 24.48
CA HIS A 116 10.92 20.82 23.21
C HIS A 116 11.81 22.04 22.95
N ALA A 117 12.33 22.15 21.72
CA ALA A 117 13.39 23.11 21.36
C ALA A 117 13.02 24.58 21.60
N SER A 118 11.73 24.93 21.54
CA SER A 118 11.25 26.30 21.79
C SER A 118 11.47 26.78 23.23
N HIS A 119 11.78 25.88 24.18
CA HIS A 119 11.99 26.17 25.60
C HIS A 119 13.46 26.15 26.04
N ILE A 120 14.37 25.66 25.19
CA ILE A 120 15.76 25.35 25.56
C ILE A 120 16.73 26.20 24.73
N THR A 121 16.51 27.52 24.74
CA THR A 121 17.39 28.48 24.05
C THR A 121 18.41 29.08 25.01
N ALA A 122 19.63 29.37 24.52
CA ALA A 122 20.68 29.97 25.34
C ALA A 122 20.25 31.26 26.06
N ASN A 123 19.48 32.13 25.37
CA ASN A 123 18.90 33.35 25.94
C ASN A 123 17.89 33.06 27.08
N MET A 124 17.11 31.98 26.96
CA MET A 124 16.14 31.57 27.99
C MET A 124 16.84 30.97 29.22
N ILE A 125 17.90 30.18 29.01
CA ILE A 125 18.76 29.66 30.09
C ILE A 125 19.46 30.81 30.82
N ALA A 126 20.09 31.74 30.10
CA ALA A 126 20.74 32.91 30.69
C ALA A 126 19.77 33.77 31.52
N LEU A 127 18.58 34.07 30.98
CA LEU A 127 17.55 34.84 31.69
C LEU A 127 17.04 34.10 32.95
N CYS A 128 17.03 32.77 32.96
CA CYS A 128 16.74 31.98 34.16
C CYS A 128 17.85 32.11 35.21
N MET A 129 19.12 31.93 34.82
CA MET A 129 20.29 32.06 35.71
C MET A 129 20.37 33.45 36.35
N GLU A 130 20.24 34.52 35.56
CA GLU A 130 20.19 35.92 36.02
C GLU A 130 19.10 36.20 37.08
N ASN A 131 18.06 35.35 37.17
CA ASN A 131 16.86 35.61 37.94
C ASN A 131 16.58 34.55 39.00
N ASN A 132 17.54 33.68 39.32
CA ASN A 132 17.40 32.63 40.32
C ASN A 132 16.18 31.71 40.01
N ILE A 133 16.14 31.25 38.75
CA ILE A 133 15.18 30.28 38.24
C ILE A 133 15.97 29.04 37.79
N ASP A 134 15.73 27.91 38.43
CA ASP A 134 16.34 26.63 38.08
C ASP A 134 15.50 25.96 36.99
N LEU A 135 16.13 25.46 35.93
CA LEU A 135 15.45 24.73 34.86
C LEU A 135 15.60 23.22 35.05
N LEU A 136 14.46 22.51 35.07
CA LEU A 136 14.41 21.05 34.99
C LEU A 136 13.80 20.66 33.64
N ILE A 137 14.60 20.05 32.77
CA ILE A 137 14.16 19.55 31.46
C ILE A 137 13.80 18.07 31.63
N LEU A 138 12.57 17.70 31.29
CA LEU A 138 12.14 16.30 31.31
C LEU A 138 12.78 15.51 30.15
N PRO A 139 13.08 14.20 30.32
CA PRO A 139 13.61 13.37 29.24
C PRO A 139 12.69 13.34 28.00
N PRO A 140 13.25 13.24 26.78
CA PRO A 140 12.48 13.12 25.55
C PRO A 140 11.40 12.02 25.61
N HIS A 141 10.26 12.27 24.97
CA HIS A 141 9.07 11.40 24.91
C HIS A 141 8.37 11.09 26.26
N CYS A 142 9.01 11.32 27.41
CA CYS A 142 8.44 11.07 28.74
C CYS A 142 7.38 12.10 29.20
N SER A 143 7.07 13.14 28.42
CA SER A 143 6.09 14.18 28.77
C SER A 143 4.71 13.62 29.16
N HIS A 144 4.30 12.49 28.57
CA HIS A 144 3.03 11.83 28.87
C HIS A 144 2.98 11.17 30.27
N LEU A 145 4.13 10.89 30.88
CA LEU A 145 4.25 10.33 32.23
C LEU A 145 4.67 11.39 33.27
N LEU A 146 5.54 12.32 32.90
CA LEU A 146 6.25 13.20 33.85
C LEU A 146 5.78 14.66 33.87
N GLN A 147 5.04 15.15 32.87
CA GLN A 147 4.57 16.54 32.84
C GLN A 147 3.17 16.64 33.50
N PRO A 148 3.00 17.34 34.64
CA PRO A 148 1.71 17.43 35.34
C PRO A 148 0.56 17.99 34.48
N LEU A 149 0.88 18.81 33.48
CA LEU A 149 -0.10 19.36 32.53
C LEU A 149 -0.70 18.27 31.63
N ASN A 150 0.13 17.40 31.03
CA ASN A 150 -0.37 16.25 30.26
C ASN A 150 -1.15 15.26 31.13
N VAL A 151 -0.58 14.89 32.29
CA VAL A 151 -1.13 13.87 33.18
C VAL A 151 -2.48 14.28 33.80
N GLY A 152 -2.64 15.55 34.21
CA GLY A 152 -3.80 15.99 35.01
C GLY A 152 -4.71 17.06 34.39
N VAL A 153 -4.25 17.81 33.38
CA VAL A 153 -4.90 19.09 33.01
C VAL A 153 -5.34 19.16 31.55
N PHE A 154 -4.48 18.79 30.59
CA PHE A 154 -4.76 18.89 29.16
C PHE A 154 -5.80 17.87 28.69
N GLY A 155 -5.88 16.68 29.30
CA GLY A 155 -6.96 15.72 29.08
C GLY A 155 -8.36 16.32 29.39
N PRO A 156 -8.61 16.78 30.63
CA PRO A 156 -9.81 17.53 30.98
C PRO A 156 -10.06 18.76 30.09
N MET A 157 -9.02 19.54 29.77
CA MET A 157 -9.13 20.73 28.91
C MET A 157 -9.65 20.38 27.50
N LYS A 158 -9.06 19.38 26.85
CA LYS A 158 -9.48 18.89 25.52
C LYS A 158 -10.90 18.30 25.57
N LYS A 159 -11.28 17.61 26.67
CA LYS A 159 -12.65 17.10 26.91
C LYS A 159 -13.70 18.21 27.06
N TYR A 160 -13.41 19.25 27.83
CA TYR A 160 -14.31 20.41 27.96
C TYR A 160 -14.39 21.23 26.67
N HIS A 161 -13.31 21.33 25.91
CA HIS A 161 -13.33 21.95 24.58
C HIS A 161 -14.30 21.22 23.63
N ALA A 162 -14.15 19.90 23.48
CA ALA A 162 -15.04 19.10 22.63
C ALA A 162 -16.53 19.26 23.03
N TYR A 163 -16.82 19.27 24.34
CA TYR A 163 -18.19 19.45 24.85
C TYR A 163 -18.81 20.82 24.50
N GLU A 164 -18.09 21.92 24.74
CA GLU A 164 -18.63 23.26 24.45
C GLU A 164 -18.67 23.53 22.92
N THR A 165 -17.76 22.94 22.13
CA THR A 165 -17.83 22.99 20.66
C THR A 165 -19.05 22.23 20.11
N ASP A 166 -19.31 21.00 20.59
CA ASP A 166 -20.51 20.22 20.21
C ASP A 166 -21.80 20.98 20.57
N ARG A 167 -21.85 21.64 21.74
CA ARG A 167 -22.98 22.49 22.15
C ARG A 167 -23.24 23.65 21.19
N LEU A 168 -22.20 24.27 20.63
CA LEU A 168 -22.35 25.34 19.62
C LEU A 168 -22.73 24.77 18.24
N LEU A 169 -22.21 23.61 17.86
CA LEU A 169 -22.56 22.93 16.62
C LEU A 169 -24.06 22.58 16.58
N ARG A 170 -24.60 22.01 17.68
CA ARG A 170 -26.04 21.77 17.87
C ARG A 170 -26.89 23.05 17.79
N ALA A 171 -26.32 24.20 18.14
CA ALA A 171 -26.97 25.50 17.99
C ALA A 171 -26.87 26.11 16.57
N GLY A 172 -26.41 25.36 15.56
CA GLY A 172 -26.27 25.81 14.18
C GLY A 172 -25.02 26.65 13.88
N ILE A 173 -23.98 26.57 14.73
CA ILE A 173 -22.72 27.30 14.55
C ILE A 173 -21.67 26.38 13.90
N ASN A 174 -21.83 26.16 12.58
CA ASN A 174 -20.99 25.23 11.80
C ASN A 174 -19.61 25.81 11.42
N ARG A 175 -19.36 27.09 11.76
CA ARG A 175 -18.06 27.76 11.57
C ARG A 175 -17.71 28.59 12.80
N PHE A 176 -16.71 28.11 13.53
CA PHE A 176 -16.22 28.64 14.78
C PHE A 176 -15.07 29.63 14.52
N GLN A 177 -15.13 30.83 15.11
CA GLN A 177 -14.15 31.90 14.87
C GLN A 177 -13.20 32.11 16.06
N ARG A 178 -12.01 32.69 15.81
CA ARG A 178 -10.98 32.93 16.85
C ARG A 178 -11.50 33.62 18.11
N PHE A 179 -12.38 34.62 17.99
CA PHE A 179 -12.97 35.31 19.16
C PHE A 179 -13.94 34.40 19.95
N GLU A 180 -14.64 33.50 19.27
CA GLU A 180 -15.52 32.50 19.88
C GLU A 180 -14.68 31.45 20.62
N TRP A 181 -13.53 31.05 20.06
CA TRP A 181 -12.53 30.22 20.75
C TRP A 181 -11.96 30.91 21.98
N VAL A 182 -11.50 32.17 21.90
CA VAL A 182 -10.97 32.90 23.08
C VAL A 182 -12.05 33.04 24.18
N THR A 183 -13.32 33.17 23.80
CA THR A 183 -14.45 33.19 24.74
C THR A 183 -14.67 31.82 25.41
N LEU A 184 -14.70 30.73 24.64
CA LEU A 184 -14.81 29.38 25.22
C LEU A 184 -13.59 29.00 26.05
N TYR A 185 -12.38 29.34 25.61
CA TYR A 185 -11.14 28.97 26.27
C TYR A 185 -11.08 29.51 27.71
N GLN A 186 -11.60 30.72 27.96
CA GLN A 186 -11.75 31.25 29.32
C GLN A 186 -12.61 30.36 30.23
N LEU A 187 -13.75 29.87 29.72
CA LEU A 187 -14.64 28.96 30.46
C LEU A 187 -14.02 27.57 30.65
N ILE A 188 -13.43 27.02 29.60
CA ILE A 188 -12.76 25.71 29.58
C ILE A 188 -11.58 25.71 30.56
N ARG A 189 -10.76 26.75 30.54
CA ARG A 189 -9.57 26.91 31.39
C ARG A 189 -9.92 26.95 32.86
N MET A 190 -10.99 27.65 33.25
CA MET A 190 -11.47 27.65 34.64
C MET A 190 -11.97 26.27 35.11
N LYS A 191 -12.55 25.46 34.21
CA LYS A 191 -12.98 24.08 34.53
C LYS A 191 -11.78 23.11 34.59
N ALA A 192 -10.80 23.28 33.71
CA ALA A 192 -9.67 22.36 33.58
C ALA A 192 -8.57 22.61 34.63
N LEU A 193 -8.20 23.87 34.88
CA LEU A 193 -7.14 24.24 35.83
C LEU A 193 -7.72 24.47 37.24
N SER A 194 -8.52 23.50 37.72
CA SER A 194 -8.90 23.44 39.13
C SER A 194 -7.69 23.05 39.98
N ALA A 195 -7.64 23.52 41.23
CA ALA A 195 -6.55 23.15 42.15
C ALA A 195 -6.47 21.63 42.35
N GLU A 196 -7.60 20.93 42.37
CA GLU A 196 -7.69 19.47 42.45
C GLU A 196 -7.09 18.78 41.22
N ASN A 197 -7.44 19.20 40.00
CA ASN A 197 -6.87 18.64 38.76
C ASN A 197 -5.36 18.84 38.69
N ILE A 198 -4.89 20.04 39.05
CA ILE A 198 -3.46 20.38 39.07
C ILE A 198 -2.73 19.50 40.09
N GLN A 199 -3.18 19.47 41.36
CA GLN A 199 -2.60 18.61 42.39
C GLN A 199 -2.74 17.11 42.06
N SER A 200 -3.75 16.70 41.29
CA SER A 200 -3.85 15.34 40.76
C SER A 200 -2.78 15.06 39.70
N GLY A 201 -2.52 15.99 38.78
CA GLY A 201 -1.43 15.90 37.80
C GLY A 201 -0.05 15.78 38.45
N TRP A 202 0.25 16.59 39.47
CA TRP A 202 1.51 16.52 40.22
C TRP A 202 1.68 15.20 41.00
N ARG A 203 0.59 14.62 41.51
CA ARG A 203 0.58 13.28 42.14
C ARG A 203 0.70 12.15 41.11
N GLY A 204 0.04 12.27 39.97
CA GLY A 204 0.05 11.29 38.89
C GLY A 204 1.42 11.15 38.24
N ALA A 205 2.10 12.28 38.01
CA ALA A 205 3.47 12.34 37.52
C ALA A 205 4.54 11.88 38.55
N GLY A 206 4.12 11.46 39.76
CA GLY A 206 5.04 11.02 40.81
C GLY A 206 5.97 12.13 41.35
N LEU A 207 5.63 13.42 41.15
CA LEU A 207 6.49 14.54 41.53
C LEU A 207 6.16 15.11 42.91
N VAL A 208 4.88 15.27 43.27
CA VAL A 208 4.45 15.81 44.57
C VAL A 208 3.25 15.03 45.14
N PRO A 209 3.40 14.28 46.25
CA PRO A 209 4.69 13.90 46.86
C PRO A 209 5.50 13.02 45.91
N PHE A 210 6.83 13.08 46.02
CA PHE A 210 7.72 12.33 45.14
C PHE A 210 7.51 10.81 45.28
N SER A 211 7.34 10.12 44.15
CA SER A 211 7.04 8.69 44.11
C SER A 211 7.42 8.07 42.76
N GLU A 212 8.67 7.61 42.63
CA GLU A 212 9.18 6.89 41.46
C GLU A 212 8.25 5.74 41.00
N ARG A 213 7.68 4.99 41.96
CA ARG A 213 6.82 3.82 41.69
C ARG A 213 5.58 4.17 40.89
N ARG A 214 5.06 5.41 41.00
CA ARG A 214 3.90 5.87 40.21
C ARG A 214 4.19 5.92 38.71
N VAL A 215 5.44 6.21 38.34
CA VAL A 215 5.88 6.29 36.94
C VAL A 215 6.35 4.92 36.47
N LEU A 216 7.17 4.24 37.27
CA LEU A 216 7.71 2.93 36.92
C LEU A 216 6.62 1.86 36.74
N SER A 217 5.50 1.93 37.48
CA SER A 217 4.36 1.00 37.30
C SER A 217 3.51 1.28 36.06
N GLN A 218 3.86 2.26 35.22
CA GLN A 218 3.22 2.55 33.93
C GLN A 218 4.10 2.13 32.74
N LEU A 219 5.30 1.60 33.00
CA LEU A 219 6.15 0.98 31.98
C LEU A 219 5.73 -0.51 31.82
N PRO A 220 5.68 -1.05 30.58
CA PRO A 220 5.04 -2.34 30.31
C PRO A 220 5.84 -3.55 30.83
N VAL A 221 5.21 -4.32 31.72
CA VAL A 221 5.63 -5.64 32.24
C VAL A 221 4.36 -6.49 32.46
N PRO A 222 4.35 -7.84 32.32
CA PRO A 222 3.12 -8.64 32.17
C PRO A 222 2.08 -8.66 33.32
N LEU A 223 0.87 -9.11 32.97
CA LEU A 223 -0.43 -8.97 33.67
C LEU A 223 -0.69 -9.87 34.90
N GLN A 224 -1.60 -9.43 35.79
CA GLN A 224 -2.38 -10.26 36.73
C GLN A 224 -3.83 -9.72 36.93
N LEU A 225 -4.76 -10.55 37.44
CA LEU A 225 -6.24 -10.40 37.42
C LEU A 225 -6.93 -10.42 38.82
N ARG A 226 -8.24 -10.02 38.89
CA ARG A 226 -9.36 -10.38 39.87
C ARG A 226 -10.25 -9.14 40.26
N PRO A 227 -11.43 -9.26 40.96
CA PRO A 227 -12.60 -10.18 40.85
C PRO A 227 -14.00 -9.44 40.96
N THR A 228 -15.13 -10.15 41.21
CA THR A 228 -16.56 -9.63 41.23
C THR A 228 -17.47 -10.22 42.36
N THR A 229 -18.68 -9.65 42.63
CA THR A 229 -19.69 -10.08 43.67
C THR A 229 -21.16 -9.52 43.42
N PRO A 230 -22.27 -9.85 44.18
CA PRO A 230 -23.61 -10.20 43.60
C PRO A 230 -24.92 -9.48 44.11
N GLN A 231 -26.11 -10.13 44.03
CA GLN A 231 -27.52 -9.60 44.03
C GLN A 231 -28.46 -10.03 45.22
N GLN A 232 -29.68 -9.44 45.39
CA GLN A 232 -30.91 -10.10 45.98
C GLN A 232 -32.30 -9.38 45.74
N LEU A 233 -33.42 -9.78 46.40
CA LEU A 233 -34.80 -9.92 45.82
C LEU A 233 -36.08 -9.51 46.65
N THR A 234 -37.16 -9.02 45.96
CA THR A 234 -38.66 -9.23 46.17
C THR A 234 -39.41 -8.81 47.48
N PRO A 235 -40.78 -8.90 47.66
CA PRO A 235 -41.97 -9.03 46.74
C PRO A 235 -43.25 -8.12 47.01
N ASN A 236 -44.26 -8.14 46.09
CA ASN A 236 -45.74 -7.85 46.26
C ASN A 236 -46.21 -6.38 46.59
N LEU A 237 -47.48 -5.87 46.62
CA LEU A 237 -48.95 -6.11 46.28
C LEU A 237 -49.64 -4.67 46.35
N ASP A 238 -50.90 -4.20 46.14
CA ASP A 238 -52.28 -4.40 45.55
C ASP A 238 -53.01 -2.99 45.58
N LEU A 239 -54.22 -2.51 45.14
CA LEU A 239 -55.58 -2.75 44.51
C LEU A 239 -55.96 -1.33 43.86
N ASP A 240 -56.97 -0.90 43.04
CA ASP A 240 -58.29 -1.20 42.40
C ASP A 240 -58.38 -0.51 40.98
N LEU A 241 -59.22 -0.98 40.02
CA LEU A 241 -59.21 -0.62 38.58
C LEU A 241 -60.26 0.41 38.03
N SER A 242 -60.90 1.22 38.86
CA SER A 242 -62.13 1.96 38.47
C SER A 242 -62.02 3.22 37.55
N VAL A 243 -60.83 3.76 37.24
CA VAL A 243 -60.67 5.19 36.82
C VAL A 243 -60.39 5.44 35.31
N LEU A 244 -60.31 4.42 34.45
CA LEU A 244 -59.91 4.58 33.04
C LEU A 244 -60.96 5.25 32.12
N LYS A 245 -61.10 6.59 32.17
CA LYS A 245 -61.83 7.39 31.18
C LYS A 245 -61.13 8.73 30.87
N SER A 246 -60.73 8.89 29.60
CA SER A 246 -60.05 10.05 28.98
C SER A 246 -58.56 10.27 29.30
N SER A 247 -57.86 10.94 28.38
CA SER A 247 -56.40 11.15 28.40
C SER A 247 -56.05 12.57 28.87
N PRO A 248 -55.10 12.75 29.81
CA PRO A 248 -54.73 14.06 30.35
C PRO A 248 -53.81 14.88 29.44
N LEU A 249 -53.72 16.19 29.68
CA LEU A 249 -52.93 17.14 28.89
C LEU A 249 -51.63 17.60 29.60
N ASP A 250 -51.49 17.39 30.91
CA ASP A 250 -50.28 17.75 31.68
C ASP A 250 -49.45 16.53 32.17
N GLY A 251 -48.14 16.76 32.35
CA GLY A 251 -47.18 15.77 32.87
C GLY A 251 -47.26 15.50 34.39
N THR A 252 -48.10 16.23 35.12
CA THR A 252 -48.50 15.95 36.51
C THR A 252 -49.76 15.09 36.52
N GLU A 253 -50.76 15.46 35.73
CA GLU A 253 -51.97 14.67 35.51
C GLU A 253 -51.66 13.27 34.95
N LEU A 254 -50.75 13.17 33.97
CA LEU A 254 -50.30 11.88 33.42
C LEU A 254 -49.67 10.97 34.50
N ARG A 255 -48.93 11.55 35.47
CA ARG A 255 -48.37 10.79 36.59
C ARG A 255 -49.42 10.38 37.62
N ALA A 256 -50.43 11.22 37.86
CA ALA A 256 -51.59 10.84 38.67
C ALA A 256 -52.38 9.69 38.00
N ALA A 257 -52.65 9.79 36.70
CA ALA A 257 -53.33 8.76 35.92
C ALA A 257 -52.51 7.45 35.86
N ASN A 258 -51.19 7.52 35.66
CA ASN A 258 -50.32 6.35 35.69
C ASN A 258 -50.21 5.71 37.07
N LEU A 259 -50.18 6.49 38.15
CA LEU A 259 -50.23 5.95 39.51
C LEU A 259 -51.51 5.16 39.73
N VAL A 260 -52.66 5.77 39.40
CA VAL A 260 -53.98 5.14 39.54
C VAL A 260 -54.12 3.92 38.61
N PHE A 261 -53.54 3.93 37.40
CA PHE A 261 -53.55 2.79 36.48
C PHE A 261 -52.60 1.63 36.91
N ASN A 262 -51.53 1.93 37.64
CA ASN A 262 -50.61 0.89 38.13
C ASN A 262 -51.04 0.28 39.48
N SER A 263 -51.63 1.07 40.41
CA SER A 263 -52.32 0.51 41.58
C SER A 263 -53.49 -0.39 41.16
N ALA A 264 -54.14 -0.01 40.06
CA ALA A 264 -55.20 -0.75 39.39
C ALA A 264 -54.76 -2.06 38.74
N LEU A 265 -53.64 -2.09 37.99
CA LEU A 265 -53.09 -3.35 37.48
C LEU A 265 -52.54 -4.28 38.56
N ALA A 266 -52.45 -3.80 39.81
CA ALA A 266 -52.25 -4.66 40.97
C ALA A 266 -53.52 -5.46 41.33
N SER A 267 -54.72 -4.99 40.97
CA SER A 267 -55.98 -5.36 41.65
C SER A 267 -56.66 -6.66 41.23
N CYS A 268 -56.79 -6.91 39.93
CA CYS A 268 -57.48 -8.10 39.39
C CYS A 268 -56.77 -9.41 39.82
N GLU A 269 -57.52 -10.51 40.01
CA GLU A 269 -56.92 -11.85 39.95
C GLU A 269 -56.14 -12.01 38.63
N PRO A 270 -54.97 -12.67 38.66
CA PRO A 270 -53.90 -12.32 37.74
C PRO A 270 -54.16 -12.76 36.29
N PRO A 271 -54.23 -11.83 35.31
CA PRO A 271 -54.00 -12.20 33.92
C PRO A 271 -52.55 -12.70 33.78
N ALA A 272 -52.33 -13.61 32.83
CA ALA A 272 -51.05 -14.30 32.66
C ALA A 272 -49.83 -13.34 32.63
N THR A 273 -48.71 -13.80 33.18
CA THR A 273 -47.50 -13.03 33.47
C THR A 273 -46.94 -12.13 32.35
N PRO A 274 -47.06 -12.44 31.04
CA PRO A 274 -46.63 -11.54 29.97
C PRO A 274 -47.37 -10.18 29.98
N THR A 275 -48.70 -10.20 30.12
CA THR A 275 -49.56 -9.01 29.96
C THR A 275 -49.29 -7.97 31.04
N ARG A 276 -49.10 -8.41 32.29
CA ARG A 276 -48.78 -7.54 33.43
C ARG A 276 -47.42 -6.83 33.23
N ARG A 277 -46.41 -7.55 32.72
CA ARG A 277 -45.09 -6.98 32.40
C ARG A 277 -45.14 -5.96 31.25
N TYR A 278 -46.02 -6.16 30.27
CA TYR A 278 -46.16 -5.24 29.13
C TYR A 278 -46.70 -3.86 29.56
N ALA A 279 -47.79 -3.83 30.33
CA ALA A 279 -48.43 -2.57 30.73
C ALA A 279 -47.54 -1.66 31.60
N THR A 280 -46.80 -2.22 32.56
CA THR A 280 -45.82 -1.46 33.37
C THR A 280 -44.62 -0.98 32.54
N ARG A 281 -44.29 -1.65 31.43
CA ARG A 281 -43.23 -1.21 30.50
C ARG A 281 -43.69 -0.03 29.64
N VAL A 282 -44.95 -0.03 29.18
CA VAL A 282 -45.54 1.06 28.38
C VAL A 282 -45.70 2.35 29.19
N THR A 283 -46.19 2.30 30.43
CA THR A 283 -46.33 3.49 31.28
C THR A 283 -45.00 4.17 31.59
N ARG A 284 -43.96 3.39 31.92
CA ARG A 284 -42.58 3.90 32.08
C ARG A 284 -42.00 4.50 30.79
N LEU A 285 -42.42 4.00 29.62
CA LEU A 285 -42.02 4.55 28.33
C LEU A 285 -42.64 5.93 28.08
N LEU A 286 -43.93 6.10 28.39
CA LEU A 286 -44.66 7.36 28.29
C LEU A 286 -44.11 8.44 29.23
N GLU A 287 -43.80 8.08 30.49
CA GLU A 287 -43.17 9.01 31.45
C GLU A 287 -41.78 9.46 30.97
N ARG A 288 -41.00 8.53 30.42
CA ARG A 288 -39.70 8.83 29.81
C ARG A 288 -39.84 9.78 28.61
N GLN A 289 -40.75 9.51 27.67
CA GLN A 289 -40.92 10.37 26.49
C GLN A 289 -41.44 11.77 26.85
N ASN A 290 -42.31 11.90 27.86
CA ASN A 290 -42.78 13.22 28.29
C ASN A 290 -41.66 14.01 29.00
N ALA A 291 -40.77 13.34 29.73
CA ALA A 291 -39.54 13.96 30.24
C ALA A 291 -38.57 14.40 29.12
N GLU A 292 -38.37 13.56 28.10
CA GLU A 292 -37.55 13.88 26.92
C GLU A 292 -38.13 15.09 26.14
N LEU A 293 -39.46 15.20 26.01
CA LEU A 293 -40.14 16.37 25.42
C LEU A 293 -39.90 17.68 26.20
N VAL A 294 -39.85 17.64 27.54
CA VAL A 294 -39.55 18.82 28.36
C VAL A 294 -38.10 19.27 28.20
N VAL A 295 -37.15 18.33 28.06
CA VAL A 295 -35.74 18.63 27.76
C VAL A 295 -35.61 19.30 26.40
N LEU A 296 -36.19 18.72 25.35
CA LEU A 296 -36.15 19.25 23.98
C LEU A 296 -36.73 20.68 23.89
N ARG A 297 -37.82 20.97 24.61
CA ARG A 297 -38.40 22.33 24.67
C ARG A 297 -37.42 23.35 25.27
N LYS A 298 -36.62 22.96 26.26
CA LYS A 298 -35.59 23.83 26.87
C LYS A 298 -34.41 24.06 25.91
N GLU A 299 -33.94 23.02 25.23
CA GLU A 299 -32.83 23.12 24.26
C GLU A 299 -33.16 24.08 23.12
N VAL A 300 -34.38 24.00 22.57
CA VAL A 300 -34.89 24.94 21.55
C VAL A 300 -34.87 26.41 22.04
N GLN A 301 -35.09 26.66 23.33
CA GLN A 301 -35.03 28.00 23.90
C GLN A 301 -33.59 28.50 24.09
N GLU A 302 -32.66 27.64 24.50
CA GLU A 302 -31.22 27.98 24.60
C GLU A 302 -30.61 28.26 23.21
N HIS A 303 -30.92 27.46 22.19
CA HIS A 303 -30.40 27.66 20.83
C HIS A 303 -30.84 29.00 20.21
N LYS A 304 -32.08 29.45 20.45
CA LYS A 304 -32.55 30.78 19.99
C LYS A 304 -31.76 31.93 20.60
N ALA A 305 -31.37 31.84 21.88
CA ALA A 305 -30.58 32.86 22.55
C ALA A 305 -29.12 32.93 22.03
N ILE A 306 -28.54 31.78 21.67
CA ILE A 306 -27.20 31.69 21.08
C ILE A 306 -27.16 32.41 19.71
N LEU A 307 -28.14 32.14 18.84
CA LEU A 307 -28.21 32.74 17.50
C LEU A 307 -28.35 34.27 17.53
N GLN A 308 -29.10 34.83 18.48
CA GLN A 308 -29.23 36.28 18.63
C GLN A 308 -27.89 36.98 18.93
N ARG A 309 -27.03 36.40 19.79
CA ARG A 309 -25.71 36.97 20.14
C ARG A 309 -24.73 36.95 18.96
N ARG A 310 -24.81 35.95 18.08
CA ARG A 310 -23.94 35.85 16.88
C ARG A 310 -24.27 36.91 15.82
N ASN A 311 -25.48 37.46 15.83
CA ASN A 311 -25.91 38.49 14.87
C ASN A 311 -25.52 39.94 15.28
N THR A 312 -25.27 40.22 16.56
CA THR A 312 -24.75 41.53 16.99
C THR A 312 -23.26 41.69 16.69
N HIS A 313 -22.43 40.66 16.90
CA HIS A 313 -20.98 40.74 16.69
C HIS A 313 -20.53 40.94 15.23
N LYS A 314 -21.36 40.56 14.24
CA LYS A 314 -21.02 40.63 12.80
C LYS A 314 -20.85 42.04 12.21
N LYS A 315 -21.01 43.12 12.99
CA LYS A 315 -21.03 44.52 12.51
C LYS A 315 -19.80 45.37 12.85
N GLY A 316 -18.80 44.83 13.57
CA GLY A 316 -17.57 45.54 13.92
C GLY A 316 -16.56 45.65 12.76
N LYS A 317 -15.82 46.77 12.66
CA LYS A 317 -14.70 46.92 11.71
C LYS A 317 -13.43 46.25 12.25
N ARG A 318 -12.64 45.66 11.35
CA ARG A 318 -11.37 44.98 11.66
C ARG A 318 -10.19 45.95 11.52
N VAL A 319 -9.24 45.89 12.46
CA VAL A 319 -8.02 46.72 12.47
C VAL A 319 -6.82 45.84 12.83
N LYS A 320 -5.71 45.98 12.08
CA LYS A 320 -4.44 45.27 12.33
C LYS A 320 -3.65 46.00 13.43
N LEU A 321 -2.97 45.25 14.30
CA LEU A 321 -1.99 45.79 15.24
C LEU A 321 -0.59 45.77 14.63
N GLN A 322 0.21 46.80 14.92
CA GLN A 322 1.62 46.92 14.52
C GLN A 322 2.42 47.48 15.71
N GLY A 323 3.66 47.01 15.90
CA GLY A 323 4.60 47.56 16.89
C GLY A 323 5.36 46.51 17.69
N GLU A 324 4.66 45.55 18.31
CA GLU A 324 5.27 44.50 19.14
C GLU A 324 4.93 43.08 18.69
N PHE A 325 5.72 42.11 19.15
CA PHE A 325 5.58 40.68 18.85
C PHE A 325 4.59 39.96 19.78
N VAL A 326 4.43 40.44 21.02
CA VAL A 326 3.52 39.87 22.03
C VAL A 326 2.82 41.01 22.74
N PHE A 327 1.48 41.02 22.73
CA PHE A 327 0.67 42.06 23.36
C PHE A 327 -0.04 41.50 24.60
N SER A 328 -0.30 42.34 25.63
CA SER A 328 -1.29 42.02 26.65
C SER A 328 -2.70 42.42 26.21
N THR A 329 -3.72 41.85 26.85
CA THR A 329 -5.11 42.30 26.66
C THR A 329 -5.26 43.80 26.99
N ALA A 330 -4.52 44.33 27.96
CA ALA A 330 -4.55 45.74 28.30
C ALA A 330 -3.98 46.64 27.18
N ASP A 331 -2.91 46.22 26.50
CA ASP A 331 -2.34 46.95 25.35
C ASP A 331 -3.30 46.93 24.16
N VAL A 332 -3.89 45.76 23.87
CA VAL A 332 -4.92 45.56 22.85
C VAL A 332 -6.12 46.48 23.08
N LEU A 333 -6.67 46.53 24.31
CA LEU A 333 -7.80 47.40 24.65
C LEU A 333 -7.45 48.89 24.67
N LYS A 334 -6.20 49.24 25.02
CA LYS A 334 -5.71 50.62 24.93
C LYS A 334 -5.63 51.08 23.47
N ILE A 335 -5.02 50.29 22.60
CA ILE A 335 -4.89 50.60 21.17
C ILE A 335 -6.26 50.65 20.48
N ALA A 336 -7.22 49.81 20.90
CA ALA A 336 -8.61 49.90 20.43
C ALA A 336 -9.23 51.28 20.70
N ARG A 337 -9.16 51.76 21.95
CA ARG A 337 -9.71 53.07 22.36
C ARG A 337 -9.04 54.22 21.61
N GLU A 338 -7.71 54.22 21.54
CA GLU A 338 -6.95 55.23 20.79
C GLU A 338 -7.30 55.26 19.29
N ALA A 339 -7.67 54.11 18.70
CA ALA A 339 -8.11 54.02 17.31
C ALA A 339 -9.53 54.55 17.10
N GLU A 340 -10.44 54.32 18.06
CA GLU A 340 -11.80 54.87 18.02
C GLU A 340 -11.82 56.39 18.24
N GLU A 341 -11.04 56.91 19.19
CA GLU A 341 -10.89 58.36 19.41
C GLU A 341 -10.34 59.08 18.16
N LYS A 342 -9.34 58.49 17.49
CA LYS A 342 -8.82 59.00 16.19
C LYS A 342 -9.85 58.98 15.06
N LEU A 343 -10.88 58.13 15.13
CA LEU A 343 -12.00 58.11 14.18
C LEU A 343 -13.06 59.18 14.50
N VAL A 344 -13.35 59.42 15.79
CA VAL A 344 -14.27 60.49 16.22
C VAL A 344 -13.77 61.88 15.81
N ALA A 345 -12.45 62.11 15.89
CA ALA A 345 -11.83 63.37 15.48
C ALA A 345 -11.95 63.68 13.96
N LYS A 346 -12.23 62.69 13.10
CA LYS A 346 -12.16 62.82 11.63
C LYS A 346 -13.50 63.15 10.94
N ARG A 347 -14.28 64.08 11.52
CA ARG A 347 -15.48 64.66 10.88
C ARG A 347 -15.51 66.19 10.97
N PRO A 348 -15.57 66.86 9.82
CA PRO A 348 -16.60 67.89 9.65
C PRO A 348 -17.38 67.79 8.33
N ARG A 349 -18.71 67.91 8.46
CA ARG A 349 -19.67 68.61 7.57
C ARG A 349 -19.59 68.40 6.03
N GLY A 350 -20.63 67.76 5.47
CA GLY A 350 -20.94 67.86 4.03
C GLY A 350 -21.96 66.84 3.52
N ARG A 351 -23.23 67.23 3.38
CA ARG A 351 -24.26 66.54 2.56
C ARG A 351 -25.01 67.60 1.76
N PRO A 352 -25.28 67.35 0.47
CA PRO A 352 -26.67 67.39 0.02
C PRO A 352 -27.23 66.01 -0.39
N ARG A 353 -28.48 65.98 -0.88
CA ARG A 353 -29.24 64.79 -1.31
C ARG A 353 -29.35 64.71 -2.83
N LYS A 354 -29.60 63.51 -3.36
CA LYS A 354 -30.68 63.31 -4.35
C LYS A 354 -31.39 61.95 -4.14
N ARG A 355 -32.23 61.54 -5.09
CA ARG A 355 -33.34 60.57 -4.95
C ARG A 355 -33.01 59.17 -5.54
N PRO A 356 -33.89 58.15 -5.42
CA PRO A 356 -33.47 56.74 -5.35
C PRO A 356 -33.75 55.90 -6.61
N ILE A 357 -33.11 54.72 -6.63
CA ILE A 357 -33.42 53.49 -7.41
C ILE A 357 -33.33 53.60 -8.93
N GLU A 358 -32.42 52.81 -9.51
CA GLU A 358 -32.74 51.81 -10.53
C GLU A 358 -31.68 50.70 -10.49
N GLU A 359 -31.98 49.55 -11.10
CA GLU A 359 -31.12 48.37 -11.19
C GLU A 359 -30.33 48.41 -12.52
N LEU A 360 -29.17 47.76 -12.58
CA LEU A 360 -28.49 47.39 -13.83
C LEU A 360 -27.79 46.04 -13.66
N GLU A 361 -28.14 45.11 -14.54
CA GLU A 361 -27.34 43.95 -14.95
C GLU A 361 -26.37 44.38 -16.08
N GLU A 362 -25.62 43.44 -16.67
CA GLU A 362 -25.12 43.37 -18.07
C GLU A 362 -24.56 44.66 -18.76
N GLU A 363 -23.33 44.69 -19.28
CA GLU A 363 -22.83 44.35 -20.66
C GLU A 363 -21.46 45.08 -20.76
N GLU A 364 -20.47 44.81 -21.63
CA GLU A 364 -20.00 43.65 -22.44
C GLU A 364 -18.52 43.98 -22.87
N GLU A 365 -17.81 43.16 -23.66
CA GLU A 365 -17.18 43.57 -24.95
C GLU A 365 -16.28 42.47 -25.61
N GLU A 366 -16.91 41.69 -26.49
CA GLU A 366 -16.57 41.43 -27.91
C GLU A 366 -15.41 40.50 -28.38
N GLU A 367 -15.70 39.82 -29.51
CA GLU A 367 -14.85 38.91 -30.28
C GLU A 367 -13.86 39.61 -31.24
N LEU A 368 -13.01 38.82 -31.93
CA LEU A 368 -13.05 38.82 -33.40
C LEU A 368 -12.42 37.55 -34.03
N VAL A 369 -12.98 37.13 -35.16
CA VAL A 369 -12.71 35.84 -35.86
C VAL A 369 -12.06 36.08 -37.22
N LEU A 370 -11.19 35.17 -37.68
CA LEU A 370 -10.87 34.95 -39.10
C LEU A 370 -10.58 33.46 -39.39
N SER A 371 -10.65 33.04 -40.66
CA SER A 371 -10.82 31.64 -41.08
C SER A 371 -10.01 31.23 -42.32
N SER A 372 -9.86 29.91 -42.54
CA SER A 372 -9.64 29.25 -43.86
C SER A 372 -9.76 27.71 -43.78
N SER A 373 -9.71 27.00 -44.91
CA SER A 373 -10.16 25.61 -45.09
C SER A 373 -9.42 24.87 -46.24
N ALA A 374 -9.34 23.52 -46.23
CA ALA A 374 -9.56 22.59 -47.38
C ALA A 374 -8.86 21.19 -47.27
N ASP A 375 -9.67 20.12 -47.20
CA ASP A 375 -9.83 19.01 -48.18
C ASP A 375 -8.67 18.14 -48.77
N LEU A 376 -8.81 16.82 -48.53
CA LEU A 376 -8.85 15.66 -49.48
C LEU A 376 -7.59 14.90 -50.00
N ASP A 377 -7.62 13.58 -49.73
CA ASP A 377 -7.52 12.40 -50.65
C ASP A 377 -6.23 11.80 -51.27
N SER A 378 -6.10 10.48 -50.99
CA SER A 378 -5.98 9.33 -51.95
C SER A 378 -4.65 8.56 -52.21
N GLU A 379 -4.74 7.26 -51.88
CA GLU A 379 -4.28 6.02 -52.55
C GLU A 379 -2.96 5.90 -53.36
N GLY A 380 -2.27 4.76 -53.17
CA GLY A 380 -1.25 4.23 -54.09
C GLY A 380 -0.81 2.78 -53.77
N SER A 381 -1.30 1.80 -54.52
CA SER A 381 -0.93 0.37 -54.40
C SER A 381 0.10 -0.08 -55.46
N VAL A 382 0.74 -1.26 -55.29
CA VAL A 382 0.95 -2.37 -56.29
C VAL A 382 2.25 -3.21 -56.13
N ILE A 383 2.07 -4.47 -55.67
CA ILE A 383 2.63 -5.76 -56.17
C ILE A 383 4.17 -6.07 -56.13
N VAL A 384 4.54 -6.91 -55.15
CA VAL A 384 5.16 -8.28 -55.23
C VAL A 384 6.27 -8.62 -56.27
N ILE A 385 7.36 -9.26 -55.81
CA ILE A 385 7.96 -10.48 -56.42
C ILE A 385 8.78 -11.30 -55.37
N LEU A 386 8.97 -12.60 -55.63
CA LEU A 386 9.40 -13.66 -54.68
C LEU A 386 10.85 -14.18 -54.92
N LEU A 387 11.24 -15.19 -54.10
CA LEU A 387 12.31 -16.21 -54.26
C LEU A 387 13.71 -15.87 -53.69
N LEU A 388 14.54 -16.82 -53.23
CA LEU A 388 14.40 -18.09 -52.45
C LEU A 388 15.83 -18.69 -52.27
N GLY A 389 16.08 -19.51 -51.23
CA GLY A 389 17.38 -20.18 -50.97
C GLY A 389 18.14 -19.58 -49.75
N SER A 390 18.43 -20.23 -48.61
CA SER A 390 18.57 -21.64 -48.16
C SER A 390 20.00 -22.20 -48.12
N ILE A 391 20.27 -23.06 -47.12
CA ILE A 391 21.44 -23.97 -46.91
C ILE A 391 22.65 -23.43 -46.08
N THR A 392 22.51 -23.57 -44.75
CA THR A 392 23.43 -24.16 -43.74
C THR A 392 24.89 -24.55 -44.07
N PHE A 393 25.84 -24.37 -43.13
CA PHE A 393 26.38 -25.47 -42.26
C PHE A 393 27.28 -24.99 -41.07
N GLN A 394 27.66 -25.93 -40.19
CA GLN A 394 28.53 -25.83 -38.98
C GLN A 394 29.97 -25.34 -39.31
N GLY A 395 30.84 -24.79 -38.42
CA GLY A 395 30.81 -24.59 -36.96
C GLY A 395 31.96 -25.34 -36.22
N ASN A 396 32.81 -24.67 -35.41
CA ASN A 396 33.44 -25.25 -34.18
C ASN A 396 34.29 -24.31 -33.29
N CYS A 397 34.26 -24.56 -31.97
CA CYS A 397 35.24 -24.28 -30.89
C CYS A 397 35.88 -22.89 -30.66
N GLY A 398 35.92 -22.42 -29.39
CA GLY A 398 37.08 -21.61 -28.97
C GLY A 398 37.15 -20.99 -27.55
N VAL A 399 36.07 -20.44 -26.99
CA VAL A 399 36.09 -19.70 -25.71
C VAL A 399 34.82 -19.99 -24.92
N GLU A 400 34.88 -20.06 -23.59
CA GLU A 400 33.70 -20.22 -22.74
C GLU A 400 32.83 -18.96 -22.76
N ALA A 401 31.63 -19.11 -23.30
CA ALA A 401 30.57 -18.12 -23.37
C ALA A 401 29.22 -18.80 -23.08
N ASN A 402 28.14 -18.01 -22.96
CA ASN A 402 26.79 -18.50 -22.65
C ASN A 402 26.35 -19.61 -23.63
N PRO A 403 25.66 -20.70 -23.22
CA PRO A 403 25.36 -21.84 -24.11
C PRO A 403 24.59 -21.51 -25.40
N ASP A 404 23.92 -20.37 -25.48
CA ASP A 404 23.23 -19.89 -26.68
C ASP A 404 24.15 -19.23 -27.74
N THR A 405 25.44 -18.96 -27.43
CA THR A 405 26.30 -18.18 -28.34
C THR A 405 26.62 -18.94 -29.63
N ARG A 406 26.08 -18.44 -30.75
CA ARG A 406 26.53 -18.80 -32.09
C ARG A 406 27.93 -18.19 -32.33
N PRO A 407 28.85 -18.90 -33.02
CA PRO A 407 30.20 -18.39 -33.27
C PRO A 407 30.20 -17.32 -34.37
N GLY A 408 29.93 -16.07 -33.98
CA GLY A 408 30.17 -14.85 -34.74
C GLY A 408 31.16 -13.92 -34.02
N ALA A 409 31.62 -12.86 -34.68
CA ALA A 409 32.32 -11.78 -34.00
C ALA A 409 31.26 -10.88 -33.35
N ASN A 410 31.13 -10.91 -32.03
CA ASN A 410 30.16 -10.09 -31.29
C ASN A 410 30.44 -8.60 -31.50
N VAL A 411 29.70 -7.97 -32.42
CA VAL A 411 29.79 -6.52 -32.68
C VAL A 411 29.01 -5.71 -31.63
N ARG A 412 27.99 -6.36 -31.03
CA ARG A 412 27.28 -5.93 -29.81
C ARG A 412 27.75 -6.77 -28.62
N GLU A 413 28.02 -6.11 -27.49
CA GLU A 413 28.39 -6.75 -26.22
C GLU A 413 27.35 -6.38 -25.14
N ARG A 414 26.87 -7.35 -24.36
CA ARG A 414 26.02 -7.15 -23.17
C ARG A 414 26.68 -7.85 -21.98
N THR A 415 27.15 -7.08 -21.00
CA THR A 415 27.93 -7.57 -19.85
C THR A 415 27.22 -7.27 -18.53
N ARG A 416 26.82 -8.32 -17.80
CA ARG A 416 26.14 -8.21 -16.49
C ARG A 416 27.12 -7.73 -15.41
N LEU A 417 26.75 -6.70 -14.66
CA LEU A 417 27.53 -6.19 -13.53
C LEU A 417 27.20 -6.93 -12.21
N HIS A 418 27.20 -8.27 -12.24
CA HIS A 418 26.75 -9.08 -11.10
C HIS A 418 27.67 -9.03 -9.88
N SER A 419 29.00 -9.12 -10.09
CA SER A 419 29.98 -9.39 -9.03
C SER A 419 31.06 -8.31 -8.90
N GLY A 420 31.70 -8.26 -7.72
CA GLY A 420 32.76 -7.30 -7.38
C GLY A 420 32.26 -5.97 -6.81
N CYS A 421 30.95 -5.77 -6.72
CA CYS A 421 30.36 -4.49 -6.32
C CYS A 421 30.63 -4.16 -4.85
N LYS A 422 30.84 -2.87 -4.57
CA LYS A 422 31.03 -2.29 -3.24
C LYS A 422 29.78 -1.54 -2.82
N PHE A 423 29.31 -1.78 -1.59
CA PHE A 423 28.07 -1.21 -1.06
C PHE A 423 28.30 -0.47 0.27
N LEU A 424 27.65 0.68 0.39
CA LEU A 424 27.50 1.47 1.61
C LEU A 424 26.03 1.85 1.78
N HIS A 425 25.48 1.62 2.98
CA HIS A 425 24.16 2.14 3.38
C HIS A 425 24.33 3.26 4.40
N SER A 426 23.42 4.24 4.34
CA SER A 426 23.25 5.27 5.34
C SER A 426 21.76 5.44 5.66
N PRO A 427 21.33 5.46 6.93
CA PRO A 427 19.93 5.74 7.30
C PRO A 427 19.54 7.23 7.11
N THR A 428 20.50 8.10 6.81
CA THR A 428 20.32 9.53 6.50
C THR A 428 20.82 9.85 5.09
N THR A 429 20.73 11.12 4.68
CA THR A 429 21.15 11.66 3.36
C THR A 429 22.48 12.43 3.46
N PRO A 430 23.64 11.76 3.63
CA PRO A 430 24.94 12.42 3.85
C PRO A 430 25.52 13.04 2.58
N ASP A 431 25.07 12.58 1.41
CA ASP A 431 25.43 13.12 0.09
C ASP A 431 24.82 14.50 -0.21
N ARG A 432 23.83 14.92 0.59
CA ARG A 432 23.13 16.22 0.47
C ARG A 432 22.48 16.47 -0.90
N VAL A 433 22.13 15.43 -1.66
CA VAL A 433 21.46 15.57 -2.96
C VAL A 433 20.01 15.11 -2.94
N THR A 434 19.16 15.82 -3.69
CA THR A 434 17.76 15.46 -3.94
C THR A 434 17.43 15.50 -5.43
N TYR A 435 16.28 14.94 -5.81
CA TYR A 435 15.72 15.24 -7.13
C TYR A 435 15.38 16.72 -7.21
N SER A 436 14.47 17.12 -6.33
CA SER A 436 13.87 18.44 -6.20
C SER A 436 13.63 18.76 -4.73
N LEU A 437 13.56 20.05 -4.40
CA LEU A 437 13.15 20.51 -3.08
C LEU A 437 11.63 20.32 -2.91
N ARG A 438 11.23 19.61 -1.85
CA ARG A 438 9.85 19.22 -1.57
C ARG A 438 9.53 19.37 -0.07
N PRO A 439 8.27 19.59 0.33
CA PRO A 439 7.90 19.72 1.75
C PRO A 439 8.20 18.51 2.65
N ASP A 440 8.48 17.33 2.08
CA ASP A 440 8.93 16.13 2.81
C ASP A 440 10.47 16.04 2.97
N ASN A 441 11.24 16.82 2.19
CA ASN A 441 12.70 16.82 2.20
C ASN A 441 13.36 18.20 2.46
N GLU A 442 12.57 19.26 2.68
CA GLU A 442 13.04 20.61 3.05
C GLU A 442 13.99 20.60 4.26
N SER A 443 15.30 20.59 3.99
CA SER A 443 16.35 20.93 4.94
C SER A 443 17.26 22.00 4.34
N GLU A 444 17.84 22.86 5.18
CA GLU A 444 18.55 24.10 4.78
C GLU A 444 19.90 23.86 4.06
N ASP A 445 20.15 22.65 3.54
CA ASP A 445 21.49 22.12 3.23
C ASP A 445 21.51 21.08 2.06
N LEU A 446 20.46 20.99 1.23
CA LEU A 446 20.38 20.08 0.06
C LEU A 446 20.60 20.78 -1.29
N GLU A 447 21.32 20.11 -2.19
CA GLU A 447 21.48 20.46 -3.61
C GLU A 447 20.41 19.76 -4.47
N GLU A 448 19.74 20.53 -5.34
CA GLU A 448 18.73 20.05 -6.28
C GLU A 448 19.36 19.69 -7.64
N LEU A 449 19.06 18.49 -8.17
CA LEU A 449 19.68 17.98 -9.40
C LEU A 449 18.73 17.92 -10.61
N ARG A 450 17.45 18.33 -10.47
CA ARG A 450 16.39 18.19 -11.48
C ARG A 450 16.79 18.58 -12.91
N ASP A 451 17.41 19.74 -13.10
CA ASP A 451 17.70 20.27 -14.44
C ASP A 451 18.86 19.54 -15.15
N TRP A 452 19.77 18.90 -14.41
CA TRP A 452 20.84 18.08 -15.00
C TRP A 452 20.37 16.72 -15.49
N VAL A 453 19.23 16.25 -14.97
CA VAL A 453 18.81 14.85 -15.07
C VAL A 453 17.56 14.63 -15.90
N LEU A 454 16.61 15.57 -15.90
CA LEU A 454 15.44 15.52 -16.78
C LEU A 454 15.76 15.37 -18.27
N PRO A 455 16.85 15.91 -18.84
CA PRO A 455 17.19 15.73 -20.26
C PRO A 455 17.37 14.28 -20.72
N VAL A 456 17.50 13.28 -19.81
CA VAL A 456 17.50 11.86 -20.21
C VAL A 456 16.10 11.34 -20.56
N ALA A 457 15.05 12.04 -20.13
CA ALA A 457 13.66 11.72 -20.45
C ALA A 457 13.28 12.08 -21.90
N ASN A 458 14.02 12.98 -22.55
CA ASN A 458 13.72 13.52 -23.89
C ASN A 458 13.60 12.45 -25.01
N GLU A 459 14.22 11.26 -24.85
CA GLU A 459 14.04 10.12 -25.78
C GLU A 459 12.61 9.54 -25.74
N PHE A 460 11.86 9.89 -24.69
CA PHE A 460 10.52 9.42 -24.37
C PHE A 460 9.51 10.57 -24.15
N ILE A 461 9.82 11.78 -24.63
CA ILE A 461 8.89 12.91 -24.70
C ILE A 461 8.62 13.19 -26.18
N ALA A 462 7.37 13.03 -26.63
CA ALA A 462 7.04 13.17 -28.05
C ALA A 462 7.08 14.63 -28.55
N ASP A 463 6.73 15.58 -27.69
CA ASP A 463 6.79 17.01 -28.02
C ASP A 463 8.20 17.58 -27.83
N ALA A 464 8.87 17.87 -28.95
CA ALA A 464 10.21 18.44 -28.97
C ALA A 464 10.31 19.86 -28.35
N ASP A 465 9.20 20.62 -28.28
CA ASP A 465 9.20 21.93 -27.60
C ASP A 465 9.14 21.79 -26.06
N GLN A 466 8.80 20.60 -25.54
CA GLN A 466 8.85 20.26 -24.12
C GLN A 466 10.20 19.65 -23.67
N HIS A 467 11.16 19.45 -24.59
CA HIS A 467 12.45 18.81 -24.27
C HIS A 467 13.31 19.65 -23.32
N PHE A 468 13.72 19.02 -22.21
CA PHE A 468 14.55 19.63 -21.18
C PHE A 468 16.00 19.84 -21.64
N LYS A 469 16.63 20.95 -21.22
CA LYS A 469 18.00 21.31 -21.61
C LYS A 469 18.95 21.18 -20.42
N ARG A 470 19.98 20.35 -20.57
CA ARG A 470 21.01 20.14 -19.54
C ARG A 470 21.86 21.42 -19.39
N PRO A 471 22.16 21.88 -18.16
CA PRO A 471 23.11 22.97 -17.94
C PRO A 471 24.53 22.61 -18.43
N ASP A 472 25.24 23.59 -19.03
CA ASP A 472 26.62 23.42 -19.53
C ASP A 472 27.66 23.13 -18.44
N SER A 473 27.37 23.50 -17.18
CA SER A 473 28.23 23.31 -16.02
C SER A 473 27.79 22.11 -15.19
N GLU A 474 28.70 21.22 -14.80
CA GLU A 474 28.42 20.13 -13.87
C GLU A 474 27.92 20.63 -12.50
N PRO A 475 27.02 19.87 -11.82
CA PRO A 475 26.46 20.29 -10.53
C PRO A 475 27.54 20.30 -9.44
N GLN A 476 27.49 21.32 -8.57
CA GLN A 476 28.55 21.59 -7.58
C GLN A 476 28.40 20.75 -6.29
N VAL A 477 28.22 19.44 -6.44
CA VAL A 477 27.97 18.51 -5.33
C VAL A 477 29.27 17.98 -4.70
N ASN A 478 29.34 18.01 -3.36
CA ASN A 478 30.50 17.51 -2.61
C ASN A 478 30.32 16.06 -2.15
N ILE A 479 30.42 15.11 -3.07
CA ILE A 479 30.25 13.67 -2.80
C ILE A 479 31.60 12.96 -2.97
N GLU A 480 32.33 12.72 -1.87
CA GLU A 480 33.70 12.18 -1.91
C GLU A 480 33.80 10.85 -2.69
N TYR A 481 32.82 9.97 -2.54
CA TYR A 481 32.81 8.63 -3.12
C TYR A 481 32.24 8.53 -4.55
N VAL A 482 31.98 9.64 -5.26
CA VAL A 482 31.92 9.60 -6.74
C VAL A 482 33.29 9.87 -7.38
N ALA A 483 34.28 10.32 -6.60
CA ALA A 483 35.59 10.70 -7.12
C ALA A 483 36.35 9.51 -7.74
N TYR A 484 37.09 9.82 -8.81
CA TYR A 484 38.00 8.91 -9.49
C TYR A 484 39.10 8.42 -8.52
N GLY A 485 39.21 7.11 -8.33
CA GLY A 485 40.22 6.51 -7.45
C GLY A 485 39.94 6.65 -5.94
N TYR A 486 38.71 7.00 -5.52
CA TYR A 486 38.29 6.92 -4.11
C TYR A 486 38.46 5.49 -3.57
N ASP A 487 38.95 5.36 -2.32
CA ASP A 487 39.19 4.08 -1.65
C ASP A 487 37.91 3.53 -0.97
N ASP A 488 37.23 2.63 -1.68
CA ASP A 488 36.09 1.85 -1.20
C ASP A 488 36.50 0.51 -0.54
N GLY A 489 37.78 0.33 -0.16
CA GLY A 489 38.28 -0.88 0.48
C GLY A 489 37.51 -1.26 1.76
N ASN A 490 37.03 -0.26 2.50
CA ASN A 490 36.21 -0.43 3.72
C ASN A 490 34.71 -0.69 3.45
N TRP A 491 34.24 -0.62 2.20
CA TRP A 491 32.83 -0.85 1.85
C TRP A 491 32.55 -2.36 1.76
N THR A 492 31.31 -2.76 2.07
CA THR A 492 30.87 -4.16 2.01
C THR A 492 30.91 -4.65 0.57
N SER A 493 31.48 -5.82 0.31
CA SER A 493 31.40 -6.43 -1.02
C SER A 493 30.09 -7.21 -1.17
N VAL A 494 29.34 -6.94 -2.24
CA VAL A 494 28.03 -7.54 -2.54
C VAL A 494 27.97 -8.06 -3.98
N THR A 495 27.01 -8.93 -4.25
CA THR A 495 26.53 -9.28 -5.59
C THR A 495 25.22 -8.55 -5.84
N VAL A 496 25.02 -7.94 -7.01
CA VAL A 496 23.71 -7.42 -7.43
C VAL A 496 23.04 -8.41 -8.41
N PRO A 497 21.74 -8.71 -8.31
CA PRO A 497 20.69 -8.03 -7.53
C PRO A 497 20.87 -8.11 -6.01
N HIS A 498 20.60 -7.00 -5.31
CA HIS A 498 20.83 -6.81 -3.89
C HIS A 498 19.73 -5.98 -3.23
N ASP A 499 19.10 -6.56 -2.22
CA ASP A 499 18.19 -5.91 -1.28
C ASP A 499 18.92 -5.82 0.07
N TRP A 500 19.14 -4.60 0.58
CA TRP A 500 19.77 -4.42 1.89
C TRP A 500 18.77 -4.65 3.04
N ALA A 501 17.48 -4.36 2.82
CA ALA A 501 16.49 -4.25 3.88
C ALA A 501 16.08 -5.62 4.40
N ILE A 502 15.95 -6.61 3.51
CA ILE A 502 15.64 -8.01 3.88
C ILE A 502 16.70 -8.64 4.81
N THR A 503 17.92 -8.11 4.82
CA THR A 503 19.01 -8.62 5.68
C THR A 503 18.99 -8.07 7.12
N GLY A 504 18.20 -7.01 7.35
CA GLY A 504 18.11 -6.32 8.63
C GLY A 504 17.24 -7.02 9.68
N ASP A 505 17.23 -6.46 10.89
CA ASP A 505 16.23 -6.80 11.90
C ASP A 505 14.93 -6.02 11.62
N PHE A 506 13.75 -6.61 11.87
CA PHE A 506 12.46 -5.92 11.72
C PHE A 506 12.36 -4.72 12.70
N VAL A 507 11.84 -3.60 12.20
CA VAL A 507 11.66 -2.35 12.97
C VAL A 507 10.23 -2.19 13.48
N GLY A 508 10.01 -1.27 14.42
CA GLY A 508 8.67 -1.02 14.95
C GLY A 508 7.76 -0.33 13.93
N SER A 509 6.45 -0.58 13.99
CA SER A 509 5.44 0.03 13.10
C SER A 509 5.31 1.55 13.19
N SER A 510 5.90 2.17 14.22
CA SER A 510 6.08 3.62 14.35
C SER A 510 7.25 4.19 13.53
N GLU A 511 8.15 3.33 13.05
CA GLU A 511 9.27 3.68 12.19
C GLU A 511 8.92 3.40 10.74
N VAL A 512 8.71 2.12 10.38
CA VAL A 512 8.23 1.68 9.06
C VAL A 512 6.92 0.93 9.27
N ALA A 513 5.87 1.38 8.59
CA ALA A 513 4.53 0.82 8.73
C ALA A 513 4.47 -0.65 8.22
N GLY A 514 3.48 -1.40 8.73
CA GLY A 514 3.40 -2.86 8.52
C GLY A 514 2.97 -3.27 7.12
N ASP A 515 2.42 -2.34 6.34
CA ASP A 515 2.18 -2.45 4.90
C ASP A 515 3.51 -2.54 4.11
N MET A 516 4.54 -1.81 4.53
CA MET A 516 5.92 -1.94 4.04
C MET A 516 6.72 -3.07 4.74
N GLY A 517 6.03 -4.09 5.27
CA GLY A 517 6.63 -5.28 5.89
C GLY A 517 7.46 -5.02 7.17
N SER A 518 7.47 -3.79 7.70
CA SER A 518 8.28 -3.37 8.85
C SER A 518 9.79 -3.70 8.72
N LEU A 519 10.35 -3.65 7.51
CA LEU A 519 11.78 -3.78 7.25
C LEU A 519 12.51 -2.42 7.26
N PRO A 520 13.84 -2.36 7.49
CA PRO A 520 14.63 -1.12 7.49
C PRO A 520 14.92 -0.59 6.07
N VAL A 521 13.85 -0.32 5.31
CA VAL A 521 13.89 0.15 3.90
C VAL A 521 14.38 1.58 3.73
N ARG A 522 14.52 2.36 4.82
CA ARG A 522 14.87 3.79 4.76
C ARG A 522 16.37 4.04 4.57
N GLY A 523 16.65 5.22 4.03
CA GLY A 523 18.01 5.75 3.89
C GLY A 523 18.45 5.87 2.44
N VAL A 524 19.76 5.84 2.23
CA VAL A 524 20.42 5.91 0.93
C VAL A 524 21.40 4.75 0.80
N GLY A 525 21.25 3.96 -0.25
CA GLY A 525 22.24 2.98 -0.69
C GLY A 525 23.16 3.57 -1.75
N TRP A 526 24.46 3.31 -1.63
CA TRP A 526 25.46 3.63 -2.64
C TRP A 526 26.23 2.37 -3.04
N TYR A 527 26.29 2.14 -4.35
CA TYR A 527 26.99 1.04 -5.00
C TYR A 527 28.14 1.59 -5.83
N ARG A 528 29.29 0.92 -5.83
CA ARG A 528 30.47 1.26 -6.64
C ARG A 528 30.99 0.03 -7.37
N GLN A 529 31.42 0.22 -8.61
CA GLN A 529 31.93 -0.85 -9.48
C GLN A 529 33.09 -0.33 -10.33
N LYS A 530 34.16 -1.13 -10.43
CA LYS A 530 35.22 -0.88 -11.42
C LYS A 530 34.81 -1.40 -12.79
N LEU A 531 34.98 -0.57 -13.81
CA LEU A 531 34.79 -0.89 -15.22
C LEU A 531 36.11 -0.74 -15.97
N SER A 532 36.29 -1.50 -17.04
CA SER A 532 37.49 -1.46 -17.89
C SER A 532 37.08 -1.47 -19.36
N PHE A 533 37.55 -0.47 -20.10
CA PHE A 533 37.29 -0.32 -21.53
C PHE A 533 38.61 -0.27 -22.29
N THR A 534 38.69 -0.97 -23.42
CA THR A 534 39.89 -0.95 -24.27
C THR A 534 40.02 0.39 -24.99
N LYS A 535 41.11 0.62 -25.73
CA LYS A 535 41.20 1.78 -26.62
C LYS A 535 40.32 1.63 -27.86
N ASP A 536 40.14 0.40 -28.34
CA ASP A 536 39.34 0.09 -29.53
C ASP A 536 37.84 0.26 -29.26
N ASP A 537 37.42 0.22 -27.99
CA ASP A 537 36.05 0.55 -27.57
C ASP A 537 35.68 2.03 -27.79
N SER A 538 36.63 2.95 -28.13
CA SER A 538 36.30 4.35 -28.45
C SER A 538 35.53 4.53 -29.76
N GLU A 539 35.46 3.49 -30.58
CA GLU A 539 34.64 3.46 -31.79
C GLU A 539 33.21 2.93 -31.55
N LYS A 540 32.88 2.60 -30.29
CA LYS A 540 31.56 2.16 -29.83
C LYS A 540 30.87 3.24 -29.01
N SER A 541 29.54 3.19 -28.98
CA SER A 541 28.75 3.77 -27.88
C SER A 541 28.71 2.76 -26.73
N ILE A 542 28.89 3.27 -25.52
CA ILE A 542 28.95 2.52 -24.27
C ILE A 542 27.77 2.98 -23.41
N CYS A 543 26.85 2.07 -23.09
CA CYS A 543 25.64 2.40 -22.33
C CYS A 543 25.55 1.57 -21.05
N LEU A 544 24.80 2.08 -20.07
CA LEU A 544 24.41 1.37 -18.86
C LEU A 544 22.91 1.14 -18.89
N ASP A 545 22.49 -0.14 -18.87
CA ASP A 545 21.09 -0.52 -18.68
C ASP A 545 20.89 -0.92 -17.21
N VAL A 546 19.80 -0.45 -16.60
CA VAL A 546 19.43 -0.75 -15.22
C VAL A 546 17.96 -1.21 -15.22
N GLU A 547 17.70 -2.46 -14.85
CA GLU A 547 16.37 -3.07 -14.99
C GLU A 547 15.37 -2.70 -13.89
N GLY A 548 15.88 -2.22 -12.75
CA GLY A 548 15.11 -1.66 -11.64
C GLY A 548 16.03 -1.26 -10.49
N ALA A 549 15.80 -0.07 -9.92
CA ALA A 549 16.67 0.56 -8.92
C ALA A 549 15.86 1.40 -7.92
N MET A 550 15.41 0.75 -6.85
CA MET A 550 14.46 1.27 -5.86
C MET A 550 15.14 2.23 -4.87
N ALA A 551 14.81 3.52 -4.78
CA ALA A 551 14.13 4.38 -5.76
C ALA A 551 14.94 5.68 -5.90
N PHE A 552 14.51 6.61 -6.76
CA PHE A 552 15.22 7.88 -6.97
C PHE A 552 16.69 7.67 -7.33
N SER A 553 16.94 6.70 -8.22
CA SER A 553 18.30 6.28 -8.59
C SER A 553 19.13 7.47 -9.10
N MET A 554 20.46 7.43 -8.96
CA MET A 554 21.37 8.38 -9.61
C MET A 554 22.70 7.73 -9.97
N VAL A 555 23.28 8.07 -11.13
CA VAL A 555 24.45 7.39 -11.70
C VAL A 555 25.56 8.38 -12.03
N TRP A 556 26.78 8.09 -11.55
CA TRP A 556 28.00 8.82 -11.86
C TRP A 556 29.05 7.89 -12.49
N LEU A 557 29.85 8.44 -13.41
CA LEU A 557 31.03 7.78 -13.95
C LEU A 557 32.24 8.71 -13.84
N ASN A 558 33.32 8.24 -13.20
CA ASN A 558 34.58 8.97 -13.01
C ASN A 558 34.45 10.34 -12.31
N GLY A 559 33.34 10.58 -11.59
CA GLY A 559 33.01 11.84 -10.91
C GLY A 559 31.93 12.68 -11.61
N HIS A 560 31.63 12.40 -12.88
CA HIS A 560 30.61 13.11 -13.66
C HIS A 560 29.22 12.51 -13.41
N LEU A 561 28.19 13.36 -13.26
CA LEU A 561 26.80 12.91 -13.17
C LEU A 561 26.32 12.47 -14.55
N VAL A 562 26.12 11.18 -14.77
CA VAL A 562 25.61 10.69 -16.05
C VAL A 562 24.15 11.06 -16.20
N GLY A 563 23.31 10.63 -15.25
CA GLY A 563 21.87 10.81 -15.27
C GLY A 563 21.19 9.94 -14.22
N ARG A 564 19.89 9.66 -14.40
CA ARG A 564 19.07 8.86 -13.49
C ARG A 564 17.72 8.46 -14.05
N TRP A 565 17.08 7.51 -13.38
CA TRP A 565 15.64 7.27 -13.46
C TRP A 565 15.01 7.20 -12.05
N PRO A 566 13.94 7.95 -11.75
CA PRO A 566 13.42 8.02 -10.39
C PRO A 566 12.46 6.89 -10.01
N ASN A 567 11.62 6.43 -10.96
CA ASN A 567 10.74 5.30 -10.74
C ASN A 567 11.60 4.05 -10.52
N GLY A 568 11.42 3.39 -9.39
CA GLY A 568 12.23 2.23 -9.03
C GLY A 568 12.01 1.03 -9.95
N TYR A 569 10.86 0.96 -10.62
CA TYR A 569 10.38 -0.23 -11.34
C TYR A 569 10.60 -0.21 -12.86
N VAL A 570 10.87 0.96 -13.45
CA VAL A 570 11.06 1.10 -14.89
C VAL A 570 12.51 0.79 -15.26
N THR A 571 12.70 0.02 -16.33
CA THR A 571 14.03 -0.25 -16.90
C THR A 571 14.49 0.95 -17.72
N PHE A 572 15.72 1.40 -17.51
CA PHE A 572 16.27 2.59 -18.15
C PHE A 572 17.69 2.39 -18.68
N ARG A 573 18.06 3.24 -19.66
CA ARG A 573 19.38 3.30 -20.27
C ARG A 573 20.02 4.67 -20.04
N LEU A 574 21.33 4.71 -19.81
CA LEU A 574 22.13 5.93 -19.80
C LEU A 574 23.35 5.78 -20.72
N ASP A 575 23.70 6.81 -21.48
CA ASP A 575 24.93 6.85 -22.28
C ASP A 575 26.14 7.19 -21.39
N LEU A 576 27.07 6.24 -21.26
CA LEU A 576 28.34 6.42 -20.55
C LEU A 576 29.42 7.03 -21.44
N THR A 577 29.30 6.93 -22.78
CA THR A 577 30.35 7.23 -23.76
C THR A 577 31.08 8.56 -23.52
N PRO A 578 30.40 9.69 -23.21
CA PRO A 578 31.07 10.98 -22.98
C PRO A 578 32.02 11.02 -21.76
N TYR A 579 31.85 10.08 -20.83
CA TYR A 579 32.52 10.08 -19.51
C TYR A 579 33.52 8.92 -19.34
N VAL A 580 33.67 8.05 -20.35
CA VAL A 580 34.58 6.90 -20.34
C VAL A 580 36.03 7.32 -20.61
N LYS A 581 36.96 6.80 -19.81
CA LYS A 581 38.41 6.89 -20.03
C LYS A 581 38.91 5.61 -20.71
N PHE A 582 39.00 5.63 -22.04
CA PHE A 582 39.37 4.45 -22.84
C PHE A 582 40.84 4.04 -22.64
N GLY A 583 41.06 2.80 -22.20
CA GLY A 583 42.38 2.27 -21.83
C GLY A 583 42.84 2.58 -20.40
N GLU A 584 41.96 3.11 -19.54
CA GLU A 584 42.20 3.33 -18.11
C GLU A 584 41.16 2.58 -17.25
N GLU A 585 41.37 2.51 -15.93
CA GLU A 585 40.30 2.11 -15.01
C GLU A 585 39.17 3.14 -15.05
N ASN A 586 37.92 2.68 -14.91
CA ASN A 586 36.74 3.54 -14.85
C ASN A 586 35.95 3.21 -13.57
N TYR A 587 35.42 4.25 -12.93
CA TYR A 587 34.76 4.14 -11.61
C TYR A 587 33.28 4.53 -11.73
N LEU A 588 32.40 3.53 -11.77
CA LEU A 588 30.95 3.69 -11.76
C LEU A 588 30.47 3.80 -10.30
N ALA A 589 29.59 4.76 -10.02
CA ALA A 589 28.90 4.88 -8.73
C ALA A 589 27.39 5.05 -8.98
N ILE A 590 26.57 4.28 -8.26
CA ILE A 590 25.10 4.30 -8.35
C ILE A 590 24.50 4.49 -6.97
N ARG A 591 23.67 5.52 -6.81
CA ARG A 591 22.88 5.82 -5.61
C ARG A 591 21.47 5.26 -5.80
N ALA A 592 21.16 4.11 -5.23
CA ALA A 592 19.86 3.43 -5.34
C ALA A 592 19.81 2.21 -4.38
N GLY A 593 18.77 1.37 -4.49
CA GLY A 593 18.79 -0.06 -4.16
C GLY A 593 18.67 -0.90 -5.44
N ILE A 594 19.73 -1.61 -5.82
CA ILE A 594 19.83 -2.31 -7.11
C ILE A 594 19.25 -3.73 -6.98
N TYR A 595 17.94 -3.87 -7.13
CA TYR A 595 17.20 -5.11 -6.89
C TYR A 595 16.89 -5.95 -8.16
N ARG A 596 17.30 -5.46 -9.33
CA ARG A 596 17.34 -6.21 -10.61
C ARG A 596 18.73 -6.08 -11.24
N ASP A 597 18.94 -6.68 -12.42
CA ASP A 597 20.25 -6.66 -13.03
C ASP A 597 20.64 -5.28 -13.61
N VAL A 598 21.94 -5.10 -13.73
CA VAL A 598 22.58 -3.94 -14.35
C VAL A 598 23.56 -4.44 -15.40
N TRP A 599 23.57 -3.81 -16.56
CA TRP A 599 24.34 -4.27 -17.72
C TRP A 599 25.13 -3.12 -18.34
N VAL A 600 26.39 -3.38 -18.67
CA VAL A 600 27.14 -2.54 -19.61
C VAL A 600 26.91 -3.07 -21.01
N ILE A 601 26.38 -2.22 -21.87
CA ILE A 601 26.18 -2.49 -23.30
C ILE A 601 27.28 -1.77 -24.08
N LYS A 602 27.89 -2.46 -25.04
CA LYS A 602 28.68 -1.80 -26.09
C LYS A 602 28.06 -2.10 -27.44
N VAL A 603 27.90 -1.06 -28.25
CA VAL A 603 27.36 -1.13 -29.61
C VAL A 603 28.17 -0.21 -30.54
N PRO A 604 28.29 -0.49 -31.84
CA PRO A 604 28.92 0.45 -32.75
C PRO A 604 28.11 1.74 -32.86
N LYS A 605 28.72 2.81 -33.39
CA LYS A 605 28.06 4.12 -33.55
C LYS A 605 26.77 4.07 -34.39
N THR A 606 26.58 3.05 -35.25
CA THR A 606 25.29 2.74 -35.86
C THR A 606 24.81 1.36 -35.42
N HIS A 607 23.61 1.27 -34.85
CA HIS A 607 23.06 0.06 -34.22
C HIS A 607 21.51 0.10 -34.19
N VAL A 608 20.87 -1.06 -34.01
CA VAL A 608 19.43 -1.14 -33.69
C VAL A 608 19.21 -0.47 -32.35
N ALA A 609 18.33 0.54 -32.33
CA ALA A 609 18.11 1.44 -31.20
C ALA A 609 17.62 0.72 -29.93
N HIS A 610 17.60 1.43 -28.80
CA HIS A 610 17.04 0.87 -27.57
C HIS A 610 15.55 0.58 -27.77
N TYR A 611 15.11 -0.65 -27.45
CA TYR A 611 13.77 -1.16 -27.77
C TYR A 611 13.35 -0.97 -29.24
N GLY A 612 14.34 -0.91 -30.15
CA GLY A 612 14.18 -0.50 -31.54
C GLY A 612 13.46 -1.49 -32.45
N THR A 613 12.89 -2.58 -31.91
CA THR A 613 12.10 -3.55 -32.68
C THR A 613 10.67 -3.59 -32.18
N HIS A 614 9.71 -3.51 -33.12
CA HIS A 614 8.30 -3.77 -32.84
C HIS A 614 7.81 -4.85 -33.81
N ILE A 615 7.40 -6.00 -33.27
CA ILE A 615 6.90 -7.15 -34.02
C ILE A 615 5.42 -7.35 -33.71
N THR A 616 4.58 -7.32 -34.75
CA THR A 616 3.13 -7.55 -34.63
C THR A 616 2.68 -8.67 -35.57
N THR A 617 1.51 -9.26 -35.30
CA THR A 617 1.02 -10.43 -36.06
C THR A 617 -0.44 -10.31 -36.43
N ARG A 618 -0.76 -10.50 -37.71
CA ARG A 618 -2.12 -10.46 -38.29
C ARG A 618 -2.33 -11.61 -39.26
N ASP A 619 -3.55 -11.72 -39.81
CA ASP A 619 -3.94 -12.78 -40.75
C ASP A 619 -3.69 -14.21 -40.21
N VAL A 620 -3.64 -14.35 -38.87
CA VAL A 620 -3.17 -15.55 -38.16
C VAL A 620 -4.15 -16.71 -38.30
N SER A 621 -3.65 -17.85 -38.73
CA SER A 621 -4.39 -19.10 -38.87
C SER A 621 -3.44 -20.30 -38.83
N ALA A 622 -3.97 -21.51 -38.65
CA ALA A 622 -3.20 -22.75 -38.74
C ALA A 622 -2.53 -23.00 -40.11
N LYS A 623 -2.87 -22.23 -41.16
CA LYS A 623 -2.24 -22.31 -42.50
C LYS A 623 -1.13 -21.29 -42.70
N SER A 624 -1.29 -20.10 -42.13
CA SER A 624 -0.37 -18.97 -42.30
C SER A 624 -0.64 -17.89 -41.26
N ALA A 625 0.39 -17.12 -40.93
CA ALA A 625 0.29 -15.84 -40.23
C ALA A 625 1.17 -14.80 -40.94
N THR A 626 0.73 -13.56 -40.98
CA THR A 626 1.57 -12.42 -41.37
C THR A 626 2.25 -11.86 -40.12
N VAL A 627 3.57 -11.72 -40.16
CA VAL A 627 4.38 -11.02 -39.15
C VAL A 627 4.86 -9.71 -39.76
N ASP A 628 4.53 -8.59 -39.14
CA ASP A 628 5.01 -7.26 -39.50
C ASP A 628 6.13 -6.85 -38.55
N LEU A 629 7.18 -6.22 -39.08
CA LEU A 629 8.39 -5.87 -38.34
C LEU A 629 8.82 -4.42 -38.62
N SER A 630 8.76 -3.58 -37.59
CA SER A 630 9.35 -2.23 -37.60
C SER A 630 10.72 -2.23 -36.91
N ILE A 631 11.68 -1.48 -37.46
CA ILE A 631 13.06 -1.39 -36.95
C ILE A 631 13.54 0.07 -36.92
N THR A 632 13.81 0.57 -35.72
CA THR A 632 14.49 1.86 -35.46
C THR A 632 15.99 1.64 -35.37
N ILE A 633 16.76 2.48 -36.07
CA ILE A 633 18.22 2.40 -36.14
C ILE A 633 18.80 3.74 -35.71
N ASP A 634 19.66 3.68 -34.70
CA ASP A 634 20.39 4.83 -34.20
C ASP A 634 21.69 5.02 -34.99
N ASN A 635 22.05 6.28 -35.25
CA ASN A 635 23.40 6.64 -35.67
C ASN A 635 23.94 7.79 -34.79
N LYS A 636 24.87 7.45 -33.89
CA LYS A 636 25.55 8.40 -33.00
C LYS A 636 26.81 9.02 -33.64
N ASP A 637 27.19 8.67 -34.88
CA ASP A 637 28.19 9.44 -35.63
C ASP A 637 27.54 10.66 -36.31
N SER A 638 27.59 11.80 -35.61
CA SER A 638 27.05 13.09 -36.07
C SER A 638 27.78 13.72 -37.26
N LYS A 639 28.84 13.08 -37.80
CA LYS A 639 29.63 13.58 -38.94
C LYS A 639 29.39 12.80 -40.22
N HIS A 640 28.86 11.58 -40.14
CA HIS A 640 28.75 10.67 -41.28
C HIS A 640 27.35 10.04 -41.38
N THR A 641 26.59 10.42 -42.41
CA THR A 641 25.42 9.66 -42.84
C THR A 641 25.89 8.42 -43.61
N GLN A 642 25.73 7.23 -43.03
CA GLN A 642 26.01 5.96 -43.72
C GLN A 642 24.71 5.20 -44.05
N PRO A 643 24.51 4.74 -45.30
CA PRO A 643 23.42 3.84 -45.64
C PRO A 643 23.75 2.42 -45.17
N VAL A 644 22.81 1.78 -44.47
CA VAL A 644 22.93 0.41 -43.99
C VAL A 644 21.95 -0.52 -44.72
N LYS A 645 22.37 -1.77 -44.94
CA LYS A 645 21.50 -2.88 -45.31
C LYS A 645 21.01 -3.52 -44.01
N VAL A 646 19.73 -3.87 -43.93
CA VAL A 646 19.13 -4.44 -42.72
C VAL A 646 18.50 -5.78 -43.07
N LEU A 647 18.74 -6.79 -42.24
CA LEU A 647 18.37 -8.17 -42.54
C LEU A 647 17.86 -8.88 -41.30
N THR A 648 16.58 -9.21 -41.24
CA THR A 648 16.03 -9.99 -40.12
C THR A 648 15.76 -11.45 -40.50
N LYS A 649 16.10 -12.36 -39.59
CA LYS A 649 15.98 -13.82 -39.72
C LYS A 649 15.08 -14.36 -38.62
N VAL A 650 14.09 -15.18 -38.94
CA VAL A 650 13.13 -15.70 -37.95
C VAL A 650 13.30 -17.20 -37.73
N TYR A 651 13.42 -17.57 -36.45
CA TYR A 651 13.64 -18.93 -35.97
C TYR A 651 12.53 -19.33 -35.00
N LYS A 652 12.28 -20.64 -34.85
CA LYS A 652 11.58 -21.13 -33.65
C LYS A 652 12.49 -21.00 -32.43
N TYR A 653 11.94 -20.54 -31.32
CA TYR A 653 12.66 -20.44 -30.05
C TYR A 653 13.05 -21.84 -29.53
N LYS A 654 14.23 -21.96 -28.91
CA LYS A 654 14.89 -23.20 -28.44
C LYS A 654 15.20 -24.29 -29.49
N ASP A 655 14.42 -24.36 -30.57
CA ASP A 655 14.61 -25.30 -31.70
C ASP A 655 15.82 -24.92 -32.57
N GLY A 656 16.21 -23.64 -32.58
CA GLY A 656 17.36 -23.08 -33.33
C GLY A 656 17.22 -23.13 -34.86
N ARG A 657 16.13 -23.69 -35.38
CA ARG A 657 15.87 -23.89 -36.81
C ARG A 657 15.28 -22.62 -37.44
N PRO A 658 15.84 -22.10 -38.54
CA PRO A 658 15.24 -20.99 -39.28
C PRO A 658 13.96 -21.47 -39.97
N LEU A 659 12.91 -20.66 -39.91
CA LEU A 659 11.68 -20.89 -40.68
C LEU A 659 11.72 -20.15 -42.02
N GLU A 660 12.20 -18.90 -42.03
CA GLU A 660 12.44 -18.14 -43.25
C GLU A 660 13.54 -17.09 -43.01
N SER A 661 14.32 -16.77 -44.05
CA SER A 661 15.72 -16.35 -43.87
C SER A 661 16.07 -14.89 -44.18
N ARG A 662 15.14 -14.07 -44.71
CA ARG A 662 15.39 -12.64 -45.03
C ARG A 662 14.10 -11.81 -44.96
N ILE A 663 14.03 -10.88 -44.00
CA ILE A 663 13.04 -9.80 -43.92
C ILE A 663 13.79 -8.47 -44.03
N LEU A 664 13.23 -7.51 -44.77
CA LEU A 664 13.72 -6.14 -44.90
C LEU A 664 13.08 -5.22 -43.84
N PRO A 665 13.69 -4.08 -43.47
CA PRO A 665 13.16 -3.24 -42.42
C PRO A 665 11.82 -2.65 -42.84
N ASN A 666 10.85 -2.60 -41.93
CA ASN A 666 9.49 -2.12 -42.18
C ASN A 666 8.77 -2.93 -43.28
N THR A 667 8.94 -4.26 -43.27
CA THR A 667 8.26 -5.18 -44.20
C THR A 667 7.61 -6.37 -43.49
N SER A 668 6.62 -6.98 -44.16
CA SER A 668 5.86 -8.13 -43.66
C SER A 668 6.40 -9.45 -44.22
N ILE A 669 6.29 -10.54 -43.45
CA ILE A 669 6.53 -11.91 -43.92
C ILE A 669 5.35 -12.85 -43.60
N THR A 670 5.07 -13.81 -44.48
CA THR A 670 3.96 -14.77 -44.30
C THR A 670 4.49 -16.15 -43.90
N ILE A 671 4.60 -16.39 -42.60
CA ILE A 671 5.03 -17.69 -42.04
C ILE A 671 3.92 -18.72 -42.31
N LYS A 672 4.25 -19.80 -43.02
CA LYS A 672 3.34 -20.90 -43.36
C LYS A 672 3.32 -21.96 -42.27
N ASN A 673 2.13 -22.50 -42.00
CA ASN A 673 1.86 -23.46 -40.91
C ASN A 673 2.52 -23.02 -39.58
N PRO A 674 2.23 -21.81 -39.08
CA PRO A 674 2.87 -21.30 -37.88
C PRO A 674 2.55 -22.22 -36.70
N SER A 675 3.56 -22.46 -35.86
CA SER A 675 3.31 -22.77 -34.45
C SER A 675 2.70 -21.51 -33.82
N ILE A 676 1.58 -21.65 -33.11
CA ILE A 676 0.82 -20.52 -32.53
C ILE A 676 1.04 -20.52 -31.02
N TRP A 677 1.27 -19.35 -30.43
CA TRP A 677 1.39 -19.14 -28.99
C TRP A 677 0.01 -19.07 -28.35
N GLY A 678 -0.19 -19.77 -27.23
CA GLY A 678 -1.40 -19.64 -26.42
C GLY A 678 -1.25 -20.28 -25.03
N PRO A 679 -2.19 -20.00 -24.12
CA PRO A 679 -2.14 -20.51 -22.75
C PRO A 679 -2.53 -22.01 -22.66
N PRO A 680 -1.86 -22.78 -21.78
CA PRO A 680 -2.28 -24.14 -21.44
C PRO A 680 -3.60 -24.12 -20.64
N PRO A 681 -4.34 -25.24 -20.56
CA PRO A 681 -3.96 -26.60 -20.97
C PRO A 681 -4.29 -26.96 -22.43
N THR A 682 -5.09 -26.17 -23.12
CA THR A 682 -5.60 -26.47 -24.48
C THR A 682 -4.71 -25.93 -25.60
N GLN A 683 -3.86 -24.95 -25.31
CA GLN A 683 -2.92 -24.36 -26.28
C GLN A 683 -1.47 -24.48 -25.78
N GLU A 684 -0.52 -24.14 -26.66
CA GLU A 684 0.92 -24.28 -26.43
C GLU A 684 1.63 -22.92 -26.48
N PRO A 685 2.55 -22.61 -25.54
CA PRO A 685 3.33 -21.36 -25.56
C PRO A 685 4.47 -21.39 -26.60
N ASN A 686 4.12 -21.52 -27.88
CA ASN A 686 5.10 -21.56 -28.97
C ASN A 686 5.75 -20.19 -29.23
N MET A 687 7.03 -20.08 -28.89
CA MET A 687 7.83 -18.85 -29.06
C MET A 687 8.69 -18.84 -30.33
N TYR A 688 9.01 -17.63 -30.78
CA TYR A 688 9.89 -17.31 -31.90
C TYR A 688 10.99 -16.36 -31.47
N ILE A 689 12.08 -16.31 -32.24
CA ILE A 689 13.12 -15.29 -32.11
C ILE A 689 13.46 -14.71 -33.48
N ALA A 690 13.42 -13.39 -33.57
CA ALA A 690 13.88 -12.60 -34.71
C ALA A 690 15.30 -12.11 -34.40
N ILE A 691 16.23 -12.33 -35.33
CA ILE A 691 17.61 -11.83 -35.25
C ILE A 691 17.79 -10.82 -36.36
N THR A 692 17.95 -9.56 -35.97
CA THR A 692 18.09 -8.38 -36.84
C THR A 692 19.56 -8.03 -36.99
N GLU A 693 20.08 -8.13 -38.20
CA GLU A 693 21.47 -7.86 -38.55
C GLU A 693 21.57 -6.55 -39.36
N LEU A 694 22.48 -5.66 -38.98
CA LEU A 694 22.85 -4.47 -39.74
C LEU A 694 24.15 -4.72 -40.50
N TYR A 695 24.22 -4.30 -41.76
CA TYR A 695 25.42 -4.39 -42.60
C TYR A 695 25.71 -3.05 -43.28
N ASP A 696 26.97 -2.77 -43.57
CA ASP A 696 27.34 -1.64 -44.43
C ASP A 696 27.30 -1.97 -45.93
N LEU A 697 27.70 -1.01 -46.77
CA LEU A 697 27.78 -1.21 -48.23
C LEU A 697 28.84 -2.24 -48.65
N GLU A 698 29.86 -2.50 -47.81
CA GLU A 698 30.91 -3.51 -48.03
C GLU A 698 30.51 -4.92 -47.55
N ASP A 699 29.26 -5.09 -47.10
CA ASP A 699 28.70 -6.33 -46.53
C ASP A 699 29.41 -6.79 -45.23
N ARG A 700 29.99 -5.84 -44.49
CA ARG A 700 30.52 -6.08 -43.14
C ARG A 700 29.38 -5.95 -42.12
N LEU A 701 29.27 -6.90 -41.21
CA LEU A 701 28.29 -6.87 -40.11
C LEU A 701 28.63 -5.71 -39.16
N LEU A 702 27.66 -4.83 -38.95
CA LEU A 702 27.73 -3.71 -38.02
C LEU A 702 27.11 -4.08 -36.67
N ASP A 703 25.94 -4.69 -36.63
CA ASP A 703 25.21 -4.94 -35.38
C ASP A 703 24.31 -6.17 -35.51
N GLU A 704 24.01 -6.81 -34.38
CA GLU A 704 23.09 -7.95 -34.27
C GLU A 704 22.19 -7.73 -33.04
N TYR A 705 20.87 -7.80 -33.23
CA TYR A 705 19.86 -7.55 -32.20
C TYR A 705 18.83 -8.68 -32.21
N GLU A 706 18.56 -9.27 -31.04
CA GLU A 706 17.57 -10.34 -30.89
C GLU A 706 16.25 -9.83 -30.28
N THR A 707 15.13 -10.34 -30.78
CA THR A 707 13.78 -10.04 -30.28
C THR A 707 12.96 -11.33 -30.20
N THR A 708 12.58 -11.75 -29.00
CA THR A 708 11.62 -12.83 -28.78
C THR A 708 10.19 -12.34 -28.99
N PHE A 709 9.34 -13.17 -29.61
CA PHE A 709 7.93 -12.88 -29.82
C PHE A 709 7.10 -14.17 -29.96
N GLY A 710 5.78 -14.06 -29.99
CA GLY A 710 4.87 -15.17 -30.26
C GLY A 710 3.73 -14.78 -31.18
N ILE A 711 3.27 -15.73 -32.00
CA ILE A 711 2.20 -15.52 -32.97
C ILE A 711 0.87 -15.93 -32.33
N ARG A 712 -0.06 -14.99 -32.10
CA ARG A 712 -1.39 -15.26 -31.53
C ARG A 712 -2.44 -14.27 -32.01
N THR A 713 -3.72 -14.60 -31.86
CA THR A 713 -4.82 -13.62 -31.90
C THR A 713 -5.43 -13.41 -30.53
N LEU A 714 -5.86 -12.18 -30.27
CA LEU A 714 -6.68 -11.81 -29.13
C LEU A 714 -8.02 -11.25 -29.65
N LYS A 715 -9.11 -11.55 -28.95
CA LYS A 715 -10.39 -10.85 -29.12
C LYS A 715 -11.01 -10.68 -27.73
N PHE A 716 -11.46 -9.47 -27.45
CA PHE A 716 -12.20 -9.10 -26.25
C PHE A 716 -13.68 -9.05 -26.61
N ASP A 717 -14.54 -9.72 -25.86
CA ASP A 717 -15.98 -9.79 -26.10
C ASP A 717 -16.76 -9.43 -24.83
N ALA A 718 -17.59 -8.38 -24.91
CA ALA A 718 -18.32 -7.84 -23.76
C ALA A 718 -19.35 -8.79 -23.13
N ASN A 719 -19.70 -9.89 -23.81
CA ASN A 719 -20.70 -10.86 -23.37
C ASN A 719 -20.11 -12.26 -23.15
N ASN A 720 -18.93 -12.54 -23.72
CA ASN A 720 -18.32 -13.88 -23.76
C ASN A 720 -16.83 -13.87 -23.35
N GLY A 721 -16.32 -12.78 -22.78
CA GLY A 721 -14.98 -12.71 -22.21
C GLY A 721 -13.83 -12.68 -23.23
N LEU A 722 -12.66 -13.15 -22.79
CA LEU A 722 -11.43 -13.17 -23.58
C LEU A 722 -11.41 -14.39 -24.50
N PHE A 723 -11.01 -14.18 -25.76
CA PHE A 723 -10.65 -15.25 -26.68
C PHE A 723 -9.18 -15.15 -27.08
N VAL A 724 -8.46 -16.26 -27.00
CA VAL A 724 -7.09 -16.41 -27.51
C VAL A 724 -7.11 -17.46 -28.61
N ASN A 725 -6.63 -17.11 -29.80
CA ASN A 725 -6.64 -17.97 -31.00
C ASN A 725 -8.02 -18.52 -31.42
N GLY A 726 -9.10 -17.85 -30.99
CA GLY A 726 -10.49 -18.23 -31.28
C GLY A 726 -11.14 -19.15 -30.23
N GLU A 727 -10.42 -19.55 -29.18
CA GLU A 727 -10.95 -20.28 -28.03
C GLU A 727 -11.23 -19.31 -26.87
N HIS A 728 -12.34 -19.50 -26.15
CA HIS A 728 -12.66 -18.71 -24.96
C HIS A 728 -11.74 -19.10 -23.79
N ILE A 729 -10.94 -18.14 -23.30
CA ILE A 729 -10.04 -18.30 -22.16
C ILE A 729 -10.62 -17.57 -20.96
N TYR A 730 -11.12 -18.33 -19.99
CA TYR A 730 -11.61 -17.77 -18.73
C TYR A 730 -10.42 -17.37 -17.83
N ILE A 731 -10.41 -16.12 -17.34
CA ILE A 731 -9.28 -15.54 -16.59
C ILE A 731 -9.25 -16.11 -15.16
N GLN A 732 -8.39 -17.12 -14.97
CA GLN A 732 -8.04 -17.74 -13.69
C GLN A 732 -6.76 -17.05 -13.19
N GLY A 733 -6.92 -15.81 -12.72
CA GLY A 733 -5.83 -14.87 -12.52
C GLY A 733 -5.28 -14.82 -11.09
N VAL A 734 -4.06 -14.30 -10.94
CA VAL A 734 -3.53 -13.86 -9.64
C VAL A 734 -2.87 -12.49 -9.73
N ASN A 735 -2.94 -11.72 -8.64
CA ASN A 735 -2.16 -10.50 -8.46
C ASN A 735 -0.83 -10.89 -7.80
N GLN A 736 0.28 -10.48 -8.40
CA GLN A 736 1.63 -10.73 -7.89
C GLN A 736 2.36 -9.41 -7.65
N HIS A 737 2.85 -9.19 -6.43
CA HIS A 737 3.93 -8.25 -6.17
C HIS A 737 5.27 -8.83 -6.66
N HIS A 738 6.30 -8.00 -6.63
CA HIS A 738 7.61 -8.30 -7.23
C HIS A 738 8.61 -8.98 -6.26
N ASP A 739 8.22 -9.27 -5.02
CA ASP A 739 9.08 -9.90 -4.02
C ASP A 739 9.14 -11.43 -4.15
N LEU A 740 10.21 -11.99 -3.59
CA LEU A 740 10.50 -13.42 -3.59
C LEU A 740 10.47 -13.96 -2.14
N GLY A 741 9.54 -13.43 -1.32
CA GLY A 741 9.34 -13.79 0.08
C GLY A 741 10.58 -13.51 0.93
N ALA A 742 11.11 -14.54 1.57
CA ALA A 742 12.29 -14.46 2.44
C ALA A 742 13.60 -14.04 1.73
N LEU A 743 13.60 -13.91 0.40
CA LEU A 743 14.69 -13.35 -0.40
C LEU A 743 14.57 -11.83 -0.61
N GLY A 744 13.44 -11.23 -0.23
CA GLY A 744 13.16 -9.82 -0.43
C GLY A 744 12.90 -9.50 -1.90
N VAL A 745 13.26 -8.28 -2.30
CA VAL A 745 13.00 -7.81 -3.67
C VAL A 745 14.12 -8.16 -4.66
N ALA A 746 15.28 -8.64 -4.20
CA ALA A 746 16.41 -9.00 -5.06
C ALA A 746 16.06 -10.16 -6.02
N TRP A 747 15.95 -9.86 -7.31
CA TRP A 747 15.48 -10.84 -8.29
C TRP A 747 16.36 -12.09 -8.39
N ASN A 748 15.72 -13.26 -8.39
CA ASN A 748 16.34 -14.54 -8.67
C ASN A 748 15.45 -15.36 -9.61
N LEU A 749 15.99 -15.73 -10.77
CA LEU A 749 15.26 -16.44 -11.82
C LEU A 749 14.56 -17.72 -11.33
N LEU A 750 15.20 -18.49 -10.44
CA LEU A 750 14.69 -19.80 -10.01
C LEU A 750 13.62 -19.68 -8.92
N ALA A 751 13.71 -18.68 -8.05
CA ALA A 751 12.63 -18.35 -7.13
C ALA A 751 11.38 -17.88 -7.91
N GLY A 752 11.56 -17.06 -8.95
CA GLY A 752 10.49 -16.68 -9.88
C GLY A 752 9.89 -17.88 -10.63
N THR A 753 10.71 -18.75 -11.22
CA THR A 753 10.24 -20.00 -11.83
C THR A 753 9.45 -20.85 -10.85
N ARG A 754 9.96 -21.06 -9.62
CA ARG A 754 9.27 -21.85 -8.58
C ARG A 754 7.90 -21.25 -8.22
N GLN A 755 7.79 -19.93 -8.08
CA GLN A 755 6.49 -19.27 -7.87
C GLN A 755 5.53 -19.58 -9.03
N LEU A 756 5.94 -19.36 -10.27
CA LEU A 756 5.10 -19.58 -11.46
C LEU A 756 4.71 -21.06 -11.67
N GLU A 757 5.60 -22.02 -11.38
CA GLU A 757 5.29 -23.45 -11.43
C GLU A 757 4.20 -23.85 -10.42
N MET A 758 4.23 -23.30 -9.20
CA MET A 758 3.18 -23.53 -8.20
C MET A 758 1.83 -22.91 -8.62
N LEU A 759 1.84 -21.74 -9.25
CA LEU A 759 0.64 -21.13 -9.83
C LEU A 759 0.09 -21.97 -11.00
N LYS A 760 0.96 -22.55 -11.84
CA LYS A 760 0.55 -23.46 -12.91
C LYS A 760 -0.05 -24.76 -12.37
N GLU A 761 0.47 -25.29 -11.26
CA GLU A 761 -0.11 -26.47 -10.58
C GLU A 761 -1.51 -26.19 -9.99
N LEU A 762 -1.69 -24.99 -9.42
CA LEU A 762 -2.96 -24.45 -8.91
C LEU A 762 -4.04 -24.35 -10.01
N GLY A 763 -3.65 -24.19 -11.27
CA GLY A 763 -4.55 -23.91 -12.39
C GLY A 763 -4.73 -22.41 -12.67
N VAL A 764 -3.73 -21.59 -12.37
CA VAL A 764 -3.65 -20.21 -12.85
C VAL A 764 -3.30 -20.20 -14.33
N ASN A 765 -3.98 -19.35 -15.11
CA ASN A 765 -3.65 -19.10 -16.51
C ASN A 765 -3.34 -17.61 -16.82
N ALA A 766 -3.55 -16.71 -15.85
CA ALA A 766 -3.35 -15.28 -16.01
C ALA A 766 -2.63 -14.65 -14.80
N ILE A 767 -1.89 -13.57 -15.01
CA ILE A 767 -1.18 -12.82 -13.95
C ILE A 767 -1.40 -11.33 -14.15
N ARG A 768 -1.70 -10.60 -13.07
CA ARG A 768 -1.65 -9.14 -13.00
C ARG A 768 -0.44 -8.73 -12.17
N LEU A 769 0.36 -7.82 -12.72
CA LEU A 769 1.65 -7.39 -12.16
C LEU A 769 1.47 -6.18 -11.24
N SER A 770 0.65 -6.40 -10.20
CA SER A 770 0.26 -5.42 -9.19
C SER A 770 1.47 -4.79 -8.48
N HIS A 771 1.76 -3.49 -8.58
CA HIS A 771 1.12 -2.45 -9.43
C HIS A 771 2.22 -1.67 -10.16
N ASN A 772 3.16 -2.41 -10.77
CA ASN A 772 4.43 -1.89 -11.23
C ASN A 772 5.05 -2.76 -12.35
N PRO A 773 5.85 -2.18 -13.27
CA PRO A 773 6.48 -2.95 -14.34
C PRO A 773 7.38 -4.07 -13.78
N PRO A 774 7.36 -5.28 -14.37
CA PRO A 774 8.14 -6.44 -13.93
C PRO A 774 9.62 -6.32 -14.31
N THR A 775 10.43 -7.31 -13.94
CA THR A 775 11.73 -7.53 -14.60
C THR A 775 11.51 -8.28 -15.94
N PRO A 776 12.31 -8.06 -16.99
CA PRO A 776 12.13 -8.73 -18.28
C PRO A 776 12.15 -10.26 -18.20
N GLU A 777 12.89 -10.85 -17.25
CA GLU A 777 12.96 -12.29 -17.02
C GLU A 777 11.61 -12.87 -16.58
N LEU A 778 10.81 -12.10 -15.83
CA LEU A 778 9.49 -12.54 -15.37
C LEU A 778 8.51 -12.61 -16.55
N LEU A 779 8.55 -11.62 -17.46
CA LEU A 779 7.76 -11.63 -18.70
C LEU A 779 8.19 -12.73 -19.67
N ARG A 780 9.51 -12.99 -19.77
CA ARG A 780 10.01 -14.15 -20.52
C ARG A 780 9.54 -15.47 -19.90
N LEU A 781 9.47 -15.59 -18.57
CA LEU A 781 8.90 -16.77 -17.93
C LEU A 781 7.37 -16.89 -18.15
N THR A 782 6.61 -15.79 -18.18
CA THR A 782 5.16 -15.85 -18.51
C THR A 782 4.92 -16.24 -19.95
N ASP A 783 5.72 -15.74 -20.90
CA ASP A 783 5.72 -16.17 -22.29
C ASP A 783 6.01 -17.68 -22.42
N GLU A 784 7.08 -18.18 -21.80
CA GLU A 784 7.53 -19.57 -21.91
C GLU A 784 6.61 -20.56 -21.19
N LEU A 785 5.99 -20.17 -20.07
CA LEU A 785 5.06 -21.01 -19.33
C LEU A 785 3.62 -20.88 -19.84
N GLY A 786 3.31 -19.86 -20.64
CA GLY A 786 2.00 -19.63 -21.27
C GLY A 786 0.97 -18.96 -20.38
N PHE A 787 1.38 -18.04 -19.49
CA PHE A 787 0.42 -17.19 -18.78
C PHE A 787 0.00 -16.03 -19.70
N THR A 788 -1.26 -15.58 -19.59
CA THR A 788 -1.64 -14.23 -20.07
C THR A 788 -1.31 -13.19 -19.00
N VAL A 789 -1.00 -11.96 -19.41
CA VAL A 789 -0.51 -10.91 -18.50
C VAL A 789 -1.31 -9.61 -18.65
N ILE A 790 -1.74 -9.07 -17.52
CA ILE A 790 -2.14 -7.68 -17.31
C ILE A 790 -0.90 -6.98 -16.74
N ASP A 791 -0.21 -6.20 -17.56
CA ASP A 791 0.99 -5.49 -17.13
C ASP A 791 0.63 -4.07 -16.69
N GLU A 792 1.14 -3.61 -15.55
CA GLU A 792 0.59 -2.46 -14.81
C GLU A 792 1.70 -1.51 -14.35
N ILE A 793 1.56 -0.20 -14.63
CA ILE A 793 2.68 0.75 -14.44
C ILE A 793 2.58 1.64 -13.19
N PHE A 794 1.39 2.13 -12.82
CA PHE A 794 1.22 3.14 -11.77
C PHE A 794 0.25 2.71 -10.67
N ASP A 795 0.64 2.93 -9.41
CA ASP A 795 -0.25 2.80 -8.25
C ASP A 795 -0.89 4.13 -7.82
N CYS A 796 -0.38 5.28 -8.29
CA CYS A 796 -0.99 6.60 -8.10
C CYS A 796 -0.69 7.52 -9.29
N TRP A 797 -1.51 8.56 -9.48
CA TRP A 797 -1.25 9.63 -10.46
C TRP A 797 -0.80 10.92 -9.76
N LEU A 798 -1.62 11.97 -9.72
CA LEU A 798 -1.33 13.25 -9.06
C LEU A 798 -1.70 13.23 -7.56
N GLU A 799 -2.69 12.41 -7.18
CA GLU A 799 -3.03 12.12 -5.78
C GLU A 799 -2.29 10.88 -5.27
N GLY A 800 -1.22 11.10 -4.49
CA GLY A 800 -0.43 10.03 -3.87
C GLY A 800 -1.17 9.29 -2.75
N LYS A 801 -0.99 7.97 -2.70
CA LYS A 801 -1.47 7.12 -1.58
C LYS A 801 -0.56 7.25 -0.35
N SER A 802 0.74 7.42 -0.57
CA SER A 802 1.76 7.63 0.47
C SER A 802 2.46 9.00 0.38
N ALA A 803 3.15 9.39 1.45
CA ALA A 803 3.83 10.69 1.54
C ALA A 803 5.12 10.82 0.70
N SER A 804 5.57 9.73 0.05
CA SER A 804 6.79 9.69 -0.76
C SER A 804 6.57 8.98 -2.12
N ASP A 805 5.31 8.93 -2.55
CA ASP A 805 4.84 8.20 -3.73
C ASP A 805 5.24 8.79 -5.08
N PHE A 806 4.92 8.07 -6.16
CA PHE A 806 5.17 8.50 -7.54
C PHE A 806 4.54 9.87 -7.89
N HIS A 807 3.45 10.26 -7.23
CA HIS A 807 2.81 11.57 -7.43
C HIS A 807 3.74 12.78 -7.29
N LEU A 808 4.83 12.67 -6.51
CA LEU A 808 5.83 13.73 -6.32
C LEU A 808 6.70 13.98 -7.56
N ILE A 809 6.52 13.18 -8.61
CA ILE A 809 7.24 13.23 -9.89
C ILE A 809 6.36 12.94 -11.11
N PHE A 810 5.05 12.69 -10.94
CA PHE A 810 4.15 12.27 -12.03
C PHE A 810 4.15 13.26 -13.20
N GLU A 811 3.98 14.57 -12.93
CA GLU A 811 3.99 15.63 -13.95
C GLU A 811 5.27 15.58 -14.83
N ASP A 812 6.41 15.25 -14.24
CA ASP A 812 7.73 15.21 -14.89
C ASP A 812 8.05 13.86 -15.57
N TRP A 813 7.44 12.74 -15.16
CA TRP A 813 7.89 11.38 -15.51
C TRP A 813 6.82 10.41 -16.03
N HIS A 814 5.53 10.76 -16.04
CA HIS A 814 4.47 9.85 -16.51
C HIS A 814 4.63 9.41 -17.99
N GLU A 815 4.82 10.35 -18.93
CA GLU A 815 5.07 10.02 -20.36
C GLU A 815 6.41 9.26 -20.54
N PRO A 816 7.54 9.71 -19.94
CA PRO A 816 8.80 8.97 -20.02
C PRO A 816 8.74 7.52 -19.52
N ASP A 817 8.10 7.31 -18.36
CA ASP A 817 7.93 5.98 -17.76
C ASP A 817 7.07 5.08 -18.66
N ILE A 818 5.89 5.55 -19.09
CA ILE A 818 4.93 4.73 -19.83
C ILE A 818 5.41 4.41 -21.25
N ARG A 819 6.10 5.33 -21.94
CA ARG A 819 6.75 5.01 -23.21
C ARG A 819 7.92 4.05 -23.05
N SER A 820 8.76 4.20 -22.03
CA SER A 820 9.86 3.25 -21.78
C SER A 820 9.33 1.83 -21.51
N PHE A 821 8.30 1.73 -20.66
CA PHE A 821 7.57 0.50 -20.35
C PHE A 821 6.98 -0.19 -21.59
N VAL A 822 6.09 0.48 -22.34
CA VAL A 822 5.44 -0.15 -23.51
C VAL A 822 6.47 -0.50 -24.59
N ARG A 823 7.48 0.35 -24.83
CA ARG A 823 8.56 0.05 -25.80
C ARG A 823 9.34 -1.21 -25.41
N ARG A 824 9.68 -1.38 -24.14
CA ARG A 824 10.34 -2.58 -23.59
C ARG A 824 9.51 -3.83 -23.86
N ASP A 825 8.22 -3.78 -23.53
CA ASP A 825 7.45 -4.98 -23.28
C ASP A 825 6.51 -5.40 -24.43
N ARG A 826 6.20 -4.51 -25.40
CA ARG A 826 5.23 -4.75 -26.49
C ARG A 826 5.46 -6.00 -27.35
N ASN A 827 6.66 -6.58 -27.35
CA ASN A 827 6.95 -7.81 -28.09
C ASN A 827 6.56 -9.10 -27.34
N HIS A 828 6.30 -9.04 -26.02
CA HIS A 828 5.89 -10.21 -25.22
C HIS A 828 4.47 -10.69 -25.59
N PRO A 829 4.30 -11.91 -26.15
CA PRO A 829 2.97 -12.42 -26.52
C PRO A 829 2.05 -12.66 -25.33
N SER A 830 2.60 -12.91 -24.13
CA SER A 830 1.82 -13.10 -22.89
C SER A 830 0.98 -11.88 -22.51
N ILE A 831 1.48 -10.66 -22.74
CA ILE A 831 0.74 -9.44 -22.41
C ILE A 831 -0.49 -9.32 -23.31
N ILE A 832 -1.66 -9.15 -22.68
CA ILE A 832 -2.96 -9.01 -23.35
C ILE A 832 -3.57 -7.60 -23.18
N THR A 833 -3.20 -6.84 -22.16
CA THR A 833 -3.69 -5.46 -21.92
C THR A 833 -2.71 -4.69 -21.03
N TRP A 834 -2.68 -3.37 -21.19
CA TRP A 834 -1.88 -2.44 -20.42
C TRP A 834 -2.75 -1.76 -19.35
N SER A 835 -2.34 -1.80 -18.07
CA SER A 835 -3.02 -1.12 -16.97
C SER A 835 -2.25 0.13 -16.55
N VAL A 836 -2.89 1.30 -16.67
CA VAL A 836 -2.26 2.61 -16.44
C VAL A 836 -2.53 3.19 -15.04
N GLY A 837 -3.19 2.44 -14.16
CA GLY A 837 -3.50 2.88 -12.81
C GLY A 837 -4.13 1.78 -11.94
N ASN A 838 -3.88 1.82 -10.62
CA ASN A 838 -4.57 1.01 -9.63
C ASN A 838 -5.15 1.85 -8.49
N GLU A 839 -6.45 1.74 -8.21
CA GLU A 839 -7.15 2.44 -7.11
C GLU A 839 -6.83 3.94 -6.97
N VAL A 840 -6.51 4.62 -8.08
CA VAL A 840 -6.12 6.03 -8.12
C VAL A 840 -7.22 6.91 -7.52
N TYR A 841 -6.87 7.87 -6.66
CA TYR A 841 -7.84 8.58 -5.81
C TYR A 841 -8.70 9.58 -6.59
N GLU A 842 -8.18 10.09 -7.70
CA GLU A 842 -8.87 10.97 -8.64
C GLU A 842 -10.22 10.37 -9.08
N GLN A 843 -10.30 9.04 -9.27
CA GLN A 843 -11.55 8.37 -9.70
C GLN A 843 -12.71 8.55 -8.69
N VAL A 844 -12.42 8.89 -7.44
CA VAL A 844 -13.41 9.13 -6.37
C VAL A 844 -13.51 10.61 -6.01
N HIS A 845 -12.41 11.36 -6.14
CA HIS A 845 -12.34 12.77 -5.72
C HIS A 845 -12.67 13.77 -6.85
N ASP A 846 -12.25 13.50 -8.09
CA ASP A 846 -12.53 14.30 -9.29
C ASP A 846 -12.60 13.39 -10.55
N PRO A 847 -13.73 12.67 -10.76
CA PRO A 847 -13.88 11.75 -11.90
C PRO A 847 -13.69 12.39 -13.29
N PRO A 848 -14.03 13.67 -13.53
CA PRO A 848 -13.66 14.38 -14.75
C PRO A 848 -12.15 14.55 -14.95
N ALA A 849 -11.39 14.88 -13.89
CA ALA A 849 -9.93 14.93 -13.97
C ALA A 849 -9.34 13.53 -14.19
N ALA A 850 -9.87 12.51 -13.50
CA ALA A 850 -9.46 11.12 -13.68
C ALA A 850 -9.66 10.64 -15.13
N ALA A 851 -10.78 11.02 -15.77
CA ALA A 851 -11.04 10.73 -17.17
C ALA A 851 -9.98 11.38 -18.09
N LYS A 852 -9.66 12.67 -17.90
CA LYS A 852 -8.61 13.34 -18.71
C LYS A 852 -7.27 12.60 -18.59
N ILE A 853 -6.82 12.31 -17.37
CA ILE A 853 -5.54 11.64 -17.12
C ILE A 853 -5.56 10.22 -17.72
N PHE A 854 -6.67 9.50 -17.62
CA PHE A 854 -6.82 8.18 -18.24
C PHE A 854 -6.69 8.24 -19.77
N SER A 855 -7.43 9.13 -20.45
CA SER A 855 -7.38 9.25 -21.91
C SER A 855 -5.97 9.68 -22.38
N GLU A 856 -5.33 10.60 -21.66
CA GLU A 856 -3.95 11.06 -21.92
C GLU A 856 -2.92 9.92 -21.80
N LEU A 857 -2.98 9.11 -20.73
CA LEU A 857 -2.13 7.92 -20.59
C LEU A 857 -2.45 6.83 -21.62
N ARG A 858 -3.74 6.65 -21.96
CA ARG A 858 -4.19 5.68 -22.97
C ARG A 858 -3.70 6.03 -24.36
N ASP A 859 -3.79 7.29 -24.76
CA ASP A 859 -3.36 7.74 -26.09
C ASP A 859 -1.84 7.53 -26.25
N ILE A 860 -1.03 7.82 -25.22
CA ILE A 860 0.41 7.53 -25.21
C ILE A 860 0.69 6.01 -25.37
N VAL A 861 -0.10 5.14 -24.73
CA VAL A 861 0.03 3.68 -24.91
C VAL A 861 -0.33 3.26 -26.33
N LEU A 862 -1.41 3.81 -26.90
CA LEU A 862 -1.87 3.47 -28.26
C LEU A 862 -0.89 3.96 -29.36
N GLU A 863 -0.13 5.03 -29.11
CA GLU A 863 0.99 5.46 -29.96
C GLU A 863 2.15 4.45 -29.98
N GLU A 864 2.47 3.80 -28.85
CA GLU A 864 3.59 2.87 -28.74
C GLU A 864 3.22 1.40 -29.04
N ASP A 865 1.98 1.00 -28.73
CA ASP A 865 1.38 -0.32 -29.01
C ASP A 865 -0.16 -0.25 -29.12
N GLY A 866 -0.66 0.17 -30.28
CA GLY A 866 -2.07 0.04 -30.65
C GLY A 866 -2.59 -1.40 -30.87
N THR A 867 -1.85 -2.46 -30.49
CA THR A 867 -2.30 -3.86 -30.66
C THR A 867 -2.97 -4.46 -29.41
N ARG A 868 -2.98 -3.74 -28.28
CA ARG A 868 -3.54 -4.19 -27.00
C ARG A 868 -4.43 -3.10 -26.38
N PRO A 869 -5.59 -3.44 -25.79
CA PRO A 869 -6.46 -2.48 -25.11
C PRO A 869 -5.86 -1.94 -23.81
N VAL A 870 -6.30 -0.75 -23.40
CA VAL A 870 -5.85 -0.06 -22.18
C VAL A 870 -6.93 -0.13 -21.08
N THR A 871 -6.48 -0.29 -19.83
CA THR A 871 -7.35 -0.38 -18.65
C THR A 871 -6.75 0.33 -17.43
N SER A 872 -7.50 0.39 -16.34
CA SER A 872 -7.09 0.91 -15.03
C SER A 872 -8.00 0.29 -13.98
N SER A 873 -7.46 -0.11 -12.83
CA SER A 873 -8.18 -0.92 -11.85
C SER A 873 -9.08 -0.07 -10.95
N LEU A 874 -10.40 -0.11 -11.21
CA LEU A 874 -11.41 0.77 -10.60
C LEU A 874 -11.85 0.30 -9.21
N PHE A 875 -11.74 1.20 -8.23
CA PHE A 875 -12.20 1.02 -6.86
C PHE A 875 -13.15 2.15 -6.45
N ARG A 876 -14.40 1.79 -6.14
CA ARG A 876 -15.50 2.68 -5.71
C ARG A 876 -16.03 3.67 -6.76
N ALA A 877 -15.45 3.72 -7.96
CA ALA A 877 -16.05 4.35 -9.14
C ALA A 877 -17.41 3.74 -9.49
N THR A 878 -18.26 4.49 -10.19
CA THR A 878 -19.57 4.04 -10.67
C THR A 878 -19.57 3.68 -12.16
N ALA A 879 -20.57 2.88 -12.55
CA ALA A 879 -20.80 2.45 -13.92
C ALA A 879 -21.04 3.58 -14.95
N ASN A 880 -21.26 4.82 -14.50
CA ASN A 880 -21.54 5.99 -15.34
C ASN A 880 -20.56 7.15 -15.07
N ASP A 881 -19.46 6.91 -14.35
CA ASP A 881 -18.42 7.91 -14.15
C ASP A 881 -17.65 8.13 -15.45
N SER A 882 -17.18 9.36 -15.69
CA SER A 882 -16.55 9.74 -16.97
C SER A 882 -15.37 8.86 -17.36
N MET A 883 -14.54 8.45 -16.40
CA MET A 883 -13.41 7.57 -16.65
C MET A 883 -13.85 6.18 -17.12
N THR A 884 -14.94 5.62 -16.57
CA THR A 884 -15.45 4.29 -16.94
C THR A 884 -15.82 4.19 -18.43
N GLY A 885 -16.32 5.29 -19.02
CA GLY A 885 -16.73 5.34 -20.43
C GLY A 885 -15.59 5.48 -21.44
N GLU A 886 -14.37 5.80 -21.00
CA GLU A 886 -13.18 5.96 -21.86
C GLU A 886 -12.36 4.66 -21.97
N MET A 887 -12.66 3.65 -21.15
CA MET A 887 -11.84 2.43 -20.97
C MET A 887 -12.15 1.34 -22.00
N ASP A 888 -11.11 0.79 -22.64
CA ASP A 888 -11.24 -0.33 -23.59
C ASP A 888 -11.65 -1.64 -22.88
N ILE A 889 -11.20 -1.83 -21.63
CA ILE A 889 -11.60 -2.91 -20.72
C ILE A 889 -11.93 -2.31 -19.36
N ILE A 890 -13.07 -2.68 -18.79
CA ILE A 890 -13.49 -2.29 -17.44
C ILE A 890 -12.91 -3.27 -16.42
N SER A 891 -11.98 -2.79 -15.60
CA SER A 891 -11.32 -3.54 -14.54
C SER A 891 -11.87 -3.12 -13.17
N LEU A 892 -12.42 -4.06 -12.40
CA LEU A 892 -13.07 -3.78 -11.10
C LEU A 892 -12.34 -4.42 -9.91
N ASN A 893 -12.04 -3.61 -8.89
CA ASN A 893 -11.55 -4.04 -7.58
C ASN A 893 -12.70 -4.17 -6.57
N TYR A 894 -12.96 -5.39 -6.09
CA TYR A 894 -13.89 -5.79 -4.99
C TYR A 894 -15.39 -5.41 -5.12
N GLN A 895 -15.71 -4.48 -6.01
CA GLN A 895 -17.06 -3.92 -6.15
C GLN A 895 -17.94 -4.72 -7.11
N GLY A 896 -17.34 -5.53 -7.99
CA GLY A 896 -18.06 -6.48 -8.83
C GLY A 896 -18.88 -7.46 -7.98
N GLU A 897 -18.23 -8.12 -7.02
CA GLU A 897 -18.87 -9.01 -6.05
C GLU A 897 -19.48 -8.28 -4.84
N GLY A 898 -19.05 -7.06 -4.53
CA GLY A 898 -19.68 -6.15 -3.56
C GLY A 898 -19.08 -6.20 -2.14
N MET A 899 -18.61 -5.04 -1.67
CA MET A 899 -17.87 -4.85 -0.42
C MET A 899 -18.78 -4.92 0.82
N ARG A 900 -18.36 -5.65 1.88
CA ARG A 900 -19.14 -5.88 3.12
C ARG A 900 -20.58 -6.38 2.87
N TYR A 901 -20.83 -7.07 1.76
CA TYR A 901 -22.17 -7.58 1.45
C TYR A 901 -22.41 -8.95 2.09
N GLY A 902 -23.66 -9.23 2.46
CA GLY A 902 -24.08 -10.52 3.01
C GLY A 902 -24.49 -10.44 4.48
N GLU A 903 -25.03 -11.56 4.98
CA GLU A 903 -25.62 -11.65 6.33
C GLU A 903 -24.57 -11.44 7.44
N ALA A 904 -23.37 -11.99 7.26
CA ALA A 904 -22.25 -11.85 8.20
C ALA A 904 -21.85 -10.39 8.49
N TYR A 905 -22.10 -9.47 7.55
CA TYR A 905 -21.81 -8.04 7.70
C TYR A 905 -23.03 -7.20 8.15
N THR A 906 -24.22 -7.79 8.33
CA THR A 906 -25.47 -7.03 8.63
C THR A 906 -25.45 -6.28 9.95
N HIS A 907 -24.70 -6.77 10.93
CA HIS A 907 -24.59 -6.17 12.26
C HIS A 907 -23.39 -5.22 12.41
N LEU A 908 -22.53 -5.11 11.39
CA LEU A 908 -21.35 -4.24 11.42
C LEU A 908 -21.64 -2.86 10.81
N THR A 909 -20.97 -1.85 11.36
CA THR A 909 -20.93 -0.50 10.79
C THR A 909 -19.79 -0.37 9.78
N GLY A 910 -20.01 0.40 8.72
CA GLY A 910 -18.99 0.69 7.69
C GLY A 910 -19.63 1.02 6.35
N ASN A 911 -18.81 1.33 5.35
CA ASN A 911 -19.26 1.47 3.97
C ASN A 911 -19.50 0.07 3.38
N ARG A 912 -20.65 -0.12 2.72
CA ARG A 912 -21.07 -1.39 2.12
C ARG A 912 -21.57 -1.11 0.70
N SER A 913 -21.19 -1.92 -0.29
CA SER A 913 -21.76 -1.84 -1.64
C SER A 913 -22.59 -3.08 -1.97
N LEU A 914 -23.54 -2.91 -2.89
CA LEU A 914 -24.15 -4.05 -3.58
C LEU A 914 -23.15 -4.56 -4.64
N PRO A 915 -23.24 -5.83 -5.09
CA PRO A 915 -22.51 -6.28 -6.28
C PRO A 915 -22.80 -5.35 -7.47
N GLN A 916 -21.78 -4.94 -8.23
CA GLN A 916 -21.91 -3.95 -9.31
C GLN A 916 -21.82 -4.51 -10.73
N TYR A 917 -21.47 -5.79 -10.95
CA TYR A 917 -21.25 -6.33 -12.31
C TYR A 917 -22.42 -6.05 -13.28
N ASP A 918 -23.67 -6.21 -12.84
CA ASP A 918 -24.86 -5.89 -13.66
C ASP A 918 -24.95 -4.42 -14.06
N ASN A 919 -24.55 -3.50 -13.17
CA ASN A 919 -24.62 -2.06 -13.42
C ASN A 919 -23.57 -1.62 -14.43
N PHE A 920 -22.33 -2.12 -14.30
CA PHE A 920 -21.25 -1.81 -15.26
C PHE A 920 -21.56 -2.37 -16.65
N HIS A 921 -22.04 -3.61 -16.75
CA HIS A 921 -22.41 -4.23 -18.03
C HIS A 921 -23.63 -3.56 -18.69
N ALA A 922 -24.65 -3.17 -17.90
CA ALA A 922 -25.83 -2.49 -18.44
C ALA A 922 -25.56 -1.04 -18.91
N ALA A 923 -24.54 -0.38 -18.36
CA ALA A 923 -24.12 0.96 -18.78
C ALA A 923 -23.10 0.92 -19.93
N ASN A 924 -22.25 -0.11 -19.99
CA ASN A 924 -21.13 -0.24 -20.93
C ASN A 924 -21.23 -1.60 -21.67
N PRO A 925 -22.24 -1.82 -22.52
CA PRO A 925 -22.58 -3.13 -23.08
C PRO A 925 -21.59 -3.67 -24.12
N ASP A 926 -20.71 -2.80 -24.64
CA ASP A 926 -19.66 -3.13 -25.62
C ASP A 926 -18.27 -3.31 -25.00
N SER A 927 -18.12 -3.05 -23.69
CA SER A 927 -16.85 -3.19 -22.94
C SER A 927 -16.75 -4.56 -22.25
N LEU A 928 -15.59 -5.21 -22.35
CA LEU A 928 -15.29 -6.43 -21.58
C LEU A 928 -15.02 -6.06 -20.10
N ILE A 929 -15.49 -6.91 -19.17
CA ILE A 929 -15.35 -6.70 -17.73
C ILE A 929 -14.44 -7.79 -17.09
N ILE A 930 -13.45 -7.35 -16.31
CA ILE A 930 -12.57 -8.21 -15.50
C ILE A 930 -12.66 -7.80 -14.03
N GLY A 931 -12.65 -8.76 -13.10
CA GLY A 931 -12.31 -8.48 -11.71
C GLY A 931 -10.80 -8.34 -11.54
N SER A 932 -10.23 -7.14 -11.73
CA SER A 932 -8.78 -6.87 -11.60
C SER A 932 -8.25 -7.21 -10.22
N GLU A 933 -9.06 -7.03 -9.18
CA GLU A 933 -8.73 -7.43 -7.82
C GLU A 933 -9.97 -7.94 -7.11
N VAL A 934 -10.00 -9.24 -6.83
CA VAL A 934 -11.18 -9.91 -6.28
C VAL A 934 -10.82 -10.79 -5.08
N ALA A 935 -11.84 -11.08 -4.27
CA ALA A 935 -11.71 -11.72 -2.98
C ALA A 935 -11.00 -10.86 -1.91
N TRP A 936 -9.67 -10.89 -1.77
CA TRP A 936 -8.98 -10.42 -0.53
C TRP A 936 -9.46 -11.18 0.73
N SER A 937 -9.43 -12.51 0.61
CA SER A 937 -9.61 -13.46 1.71
C SER A 937 -8.33 -13.56 2.57
N LEU A 938 -8.46 -13.83 3.87
CA LEU A 938 -7.32 -13.87 4.80
C LEU A 938 -7.25 -15.22 5.54
N SER A 939 -6.07 -15.81 5.62
CA SER A 939 -5.80 -17.05 6.37
C SER A 939 -4.30 -17.29 6.61
N SER A 940 -3.98 -17.92 7.74
CA SER A 940 -2.66 -18.47 8.12
C SER A 940 -2.66 -19.98 7.87
N ARG A 941 -1.59 -20.52 7.27
CA ARG A 941 -1.49 -21.93 6.86
C ARG A 941 -1.69 -22.89 8.03
N GLY A 942 -2.69 -23.77 7.95
CA GLY A 942 -2.98 -24.78 8.97
C GLY A 942 -3.58 -24.27 10.28
N SER A 943 -3.89 -22.97 10.39
CA SER A 943 -4.45 -22.36 11.61
C SER A 943 -5.98 -22.47 11.62
N PHE A 944 -6.57 -23.10 12.63
CA PHE A 944 -8.03 -23.23 12.75
C PHE A 944 -8.53 -22.85 14.15
N ASP A 945 -9.50 -21.93 14.23
CA ASP A 945 -10.19 -21.52 15.45
C ASP A 945 -11.68 -21.95 15.41
N PHE A 946 -12.34 -21.93 16.58
CA PHE A 946 -13.74 -22.33 16.74
C PHE A 946 -14.51 -21.31 17.59
N PRO A 947 -15.81 -21.06 17.33
CA PRO A 947 -16.67 -21.72 16.34
C PRO A 947 -16.40 -21.24 14.90
N VAL A 948 -16.68 -22.12 13.93
CA VAL A 948 -16.62 -21.77 12.51
C VAL A 948 -17.85 -20.94 12.12
N SER A 949 -17.66 -19.96 11.24
CA SER A 949 -18.78 -19.17 10.71
C SER A 949 -19.77 -20.06 9.92
N PRO A 950 -21.09 -19.93 10.13
CA PRO A 950 -22.07 -20.52 9.21
C PRO A 950 -22.06 -19.79 7.86
N TYR A 951 -21.70 -18.51 7.83
CA TYR A 951 -21.71 -17.66 6.64
C TYR A 951 -20.38 -17.70 5.88
N ILE A 952 -20.51 -17.73 4.54
CA ILE A 952 -19.47 -17.42 3.56
C ILE A 952 -19.24 -15.88 3.53
N SER A 953 -17.99 -15.45 3.32
CA SER A 953 -17.56 -14.04 3.47
C SER A 953 -17.89 -13.45 4.84
N ALA A 954 -17.37 -14.09 5.88
CA ALA A 954 -17.42 -13.54 7.23
C ALA A 954 -16.22 -12.60 7.52
N PRO A 955 -16.39 -11.52 8.29
CA PRO A 955 -15.28 -10.66 8.70
C PRO A 955 -14.33 -11.41 9.65
N VAL A 956 -13.02 -11.28 9.47
CA VAL A 956 -12.01 -11.80 10.43
C VAL A 956 -12.14 -11.08 11.77
N ASN A 957 -12.44 -11.82 12.86
CA ASN A 957 -12.38 -11.33 14.24
C ASN A 957 -12.46 -12.49 15.27
N ASP A 958 -12.15 -12.18 16.53
CA ASP A 958 -12.16 -13.15 17.65
C ASP A 958 -13.55 -13.74 17.95
N THR A 959 -14.65 -13.05 17.62
CA THR A 959 -15.99 -13.43 18.13
C THR A 959 -16.76 -14.42 17.24
N ASN A 960 -16.31 -14.60 15.98
CA ASN A 960 -16.84 -15.58 15.03
C ASN A 960 -15.80 -16.63 14.59
N GLY A 961 -14.72 -16.78 15.37
CA GLY A 961 -13.61 -17.68 15.08
C GLY A 961 -12.80 -17.33 13.83
N GLY A 962 -12.93 -16.12 13.27
CA GLY A 962 -12.26 -15.74 12.02
C GLY A 962 -10.76 -15.50 12.16
N GLY A 963 -10.29 -15.20 13.37
CA GLY A 963 -8.88 -15.12 13.71
C GLY A 963 -8.72 -14.95 15.22
N ASN A 964 -7.46 -14.90 15.67
CA ASN A 964 -7.10 -14.98 17.08
C ASN A 964 -6.12 -13.87 17.45
N SER A 965 -6.61 -12.80 18.07
CA SER A 965 -5.81 -11.62 18.44
C SER A 965 -4.70 -11.87 19.48
N SER A 966 -4.62 -13.07 20.05
CA SER A 966 -3.56 -13.47 20.99
C SER A 966 -2.41 -14.25 20.33
N THR A 967 -2.66 -14.94 19.22
CA THR A 967 -1.61 -15.59 18.41
C THR A 967 -1.24 -14.83 17.14
N TYR A 968 -2.13 -13.93 16.67
CA TYR A 968 -2.10 -13.27 15.36
C TYR A 968 -2.37 -14.22 14.17
N GLU A 969 -2.95 -15.38 14.42
CA GLU A 969 -3.37 -16.32 13.37
C GLU A 969 -4.78 -16.00 12.83
N ILE A 970 -5.03 -16.38 11.57
CA ILE A 970 -6.29 -16.15 10.86
C ILE A 970 -6.79 -17.48 10.29
N ASN A 971 -8.08 -17.75 10.45
CA ASN A 971 -8.64 -19.10 10.30
C ASN A 971 -8.68 -19.62 8.85
N ALA A 972 -8.05 -20.77 8.62
CA ALA A 972 -7.89 -21.46 7.34
C ALA A 972 -9.10 -22.30 6.89
N TYR A 973 -10.26 -22.21 7.54
CA TYR A 973 -11.51 -22.74 6.97
C TYR A 973 -11.94 -22.03 5.67
N GLU A 974 -11.27 -20.96 5.25
CA GLU A 974 -11.51 -20.22 4.00
C GLU A 974 -12.93 -19.64 3.86
N VAL A 975 -13.61 -19.37 4.97
CA VAL A 975 -14.91 -18.69 5.02
C VAL A 975 -14.82 -17.22 5.44
N TYR A 976 -13.60 -16.69 5.62
CA TYR A 976 -13.34 -15.34 6.15
C TYR A 976 -12.65 -14.40 5.14
N SER A 977 -12.94 -13.10 5.24
CA SER A 977 -12.39 -12.06 4.36
C SER A 977 -11.99 -10.78 5.09
N SER A 978 -11.22 -9.93 4.40
CA SER A 978 -10.95 -8.55 4.82
C SER A 978 -12.24 -7.73 4.87
N GLU A 979 -12.19 -6.56 5.51
CA GLU A 979 -13.34 -5.66 5.60
C GLU A 979 -13.77 -5.01 4.27
N SER A 980 -12.96 -5.03 3.21
CA SER A 980 -13.38 -4.59 1.87
C SER A 980 -13.75 -5.77 0.97
N GLY A 981 -13.17 -6.93 1.24
CA GLY A 981 -13.21 -8.09 0.38
C GLY A 981 -14.34 -9.10 0.60
N SER A 982 -14.08 -10.30 0.10
CA SER A 982 -14.94 -11.46 -0.08
C SER A 982 -14.12 -12.77 0.01
N THR A 983 -14.81 -13.90 0.10
CA THR A 983 -14.23 -15.26 0.01
C THR A 983 -14.28 -15.79 -1.43
N PRO A 984 -13.47 -16.81 -1.78
CA PRO A 984 -13.41 -17.32 -3.15
C PRO A 984 -14.79 -17.81 -3.63
N ASP A 985 -15.49 -18.59 -2.82
CA ASP A 985 -16.85 -19.09 -3.06
C ASP A 985 -17.85 -17.99 -3.45
N ARG A 986 -17.68 -16.79 -2.89
CA ARG A 986 -18.55 -15.65 -3.18
C ARG A 986 -18.23 -15.04 -4.54
N VAL A 987 -16.94 -14.84 -4.84
CA VAL A 987 -16.51 -14.36 -6.16
C VAL A 987 -16.91 -15.38 -7.23
N PHE A 988 -16.67 -16.66 -6.96
CA PHE A 988 -17.04 -17.79 -7.82
C PHE A 988 -18.56 -17.80 -8.08
N TYR A 989 -19.40 -17.68 -7.04
CA TYR A 989 -20.85 -17.50 -7.19
C TYR A 989 -21.22 -16.31 -8.08
N THR A 990 -20.60 -15.14 -7.87
CA THR A 990 -20.90 -13.95 -8.69
C THR A 990 -20.37 -14.06 -10.11
N GLN A 991 -19.31 -14.83 -10.35
CA GLN A 991 -18.75 -15.12 -11.68
C GLN A 991 -19.63 -16.13 -12.43
N ASP A 992 -19.94 -17.27 -11.82
CA ASP A 992 -20.72 -18.35 -12.43
C ASP A 992 -22.21 -17.97 -12.65
N THR A 993 -22.67 -16.88 -12.02
CA THR A 993 -23.98 -16.26 -12.29
C THR A 993 -23.92 -15.03 -13.22
N LYS A 994 -22.73 -14.60 -13.66
CA LYS A 994 -22.49 -13.44 -14.54
C LYS A 994 -21.47 -13.80 -15.64
N PRO A 995 -21.84 -14.64 -16.63
CA PRO A 995 -20.91 -15.17 -17.63
C PRO A 995 -20.28 -14.14 -18.57
N PHE A 996 -20.76 -12.89 -18.57
CA PHE A 996 -20.12 -11.76 -19.26
C PHE A 996 -18.85 -11.24 -18.55
N VAL A 997 -18.60 -11.62 -17.30
CA VAL A 997 -17.37 -11.31 -16.56
C VAL A 997 -16.29 -12.31 -16.96
N ALA A 998 -15.23 -11.83 -17.61
CA ALA A 998 -14.19 -12.67 -18.21
C ALA A 998 -13.37 -13.50 -17.20
N GLY A 999 -13.47 -13.19 -15.91
CA GLY A 999 -12.75 -13.82 -14.81
C GLY A 999 -12.21 -12.79 -13.83
N GLY A 1000 -11.07 -13.06 -13.21
CA GLY A 1000 -10.43 -12.08 -12.32
C GLY A 1000 -9.18 -12.59 -11.60
N SER A 1001 -8.48 -11.67 -10.94
CA SER A 1001 -7.20 -11.89 -10.27
C SER A 1001 -7.30 -11.83 -8.75
N TYR A 1002 -6.65 -12.78 -8.09
CA TYR A 1002 -6.76 -13.06 -6.66
C TYR A 1002 -5.39 -13.05 -5.95
N SER A 1003 -5.37 -12.89 -4.62
CA SER A 1003 -4.12 -12.69 -3.84
C SER A 1003 -3.97 -13.63 -2.64
N GLY A 1004 -2.73 -13.92 -2.22
CA GLY A 1004 -2.42 -14.56 -0.93
C GLY A 1004 -2.82 -16.04 -0.77
N ILE A 1005 -2.87 -16.79 -1.89
CA ILE A 1005 -3.28 -18.21 -1.95
C ILE A 1005 -2.19 -19.16 -1.41
N ILE A 1006 -0.93 -18.78 -1.55
CA ILE A 1006 0.26 -19.48 -1.07
C ILE A 1006 0.90 -18.60 0.02
N ASP A 1007 1.70 -19.15 0.94
CA ASP A 1007 2.47 -18.34 1.90
C ASP A 1007 3.85 -17.89 1.36
N LEU A 1008 4.55 -17.03 2.12
CA LEU A 1008 5.84 -16.44 1.73
C LEU A 1008 6.97 -17.46 1.53
N THR A 1009 6.84 -18.67 2.07
CA THR A 1009 7.80 -19.77 1.83
C THR A 1009 7.54 -20.50 0.51
N GLY A 1010 6.38 -20.28 -0.11
CA GLY A 1010 5.88 -21.16 -1.16
C GLY A 1010 5.31 -22.47 -0.63
N LEU A 1011 4.81 -22.49 0.62
CA LEU A 1011 4.00 -23.60 1.12
C LEU A 1011 2.52 -23.31 0.89
N LYS A 1012 1.78 -24.36 0.50
CA LYS A 1012 0.38 -24.27 0.11
C LYS A 1012 -0.49 -24.08 1.33
N LYS A 1013 -1.39 -23.10 1.28
CA LYS A 1013 -2.50 -22.96 2.22
C LYS A 1013 -3.66 -23.83 1.78
N GLU A 1014 -4.60 -24.04 2.69
CA GLU A 1014 -5.92 -24.64 2.49
C GLU A 1014 -6.64 -24.00 1.28
N ARG A 1015 -6.48 -22.68 1.11
CA ARG A 1015 -6.94 -21.91 -0.06
C ARG A 1015 -6.51 -22.50 -1.41
N PHE A 1016 -5.27 -23.00 -1.53
CA PHE A 1016 -4.75 -23.56 -2.79
C PHE A 1016 -5.67 -24.65 -3.34
N TYR A 1017 -6.11 -25.56 -2.48
CA TYR A 1017 -6.94 -26.70 -2.87
C TYR A 1017 -8.38 -26.29 -3.21
N LEU A 1018 -8.91 -25.23 -2.57
CA LEU A 1018 -10.20 -24.64 -2.93
C LEU A 1018 -10.20 -24.10 -4.37
N TYR A 1019 -9.20 -23.28 -4.73
CA TYR A 1019 -9.06 -22.75 -6.09
C TYR A 1019 -8.80 -23.87 -7.11
N GLN A 1020 -7.84 -24.78 -6.82
CA GLN A 1020 -7.53 -25.92 -7.69
C GLN A 1020 -8.79 -26.76 -7.98
N SER A 1021 -9.68 -26.92 -7.00
CA SER A 1021 -10.90 -27.72 -7.15
C SER A 1021 -11.96 -27.11 -8.09
N ARG A 1022 -12.01 -25.78 -8.26
CA ARG A 1022 -12.87 -25.10 -9.27
C ARG A 1022 -12.15 -24.97 -10.61
N TRP A 1023 -10.89 -24.52 -10.59
CA TRP A 1023 -10.14 -24.17 -11.80
C TRP A 1023 -9.67 -25.40 -12.60
N ARG A 1024 -9.39 -26.52 -11.90
CA ARG A 1024 -9.03 -27.80 -12.50
C ARG A 1024 -10.10 -28.85 -12.22
N SER A 1025 -11.29 -28.63 -12.76
CA SER A 1025 -12.45 -29.52 -12.58
C SER A 1025 -12.26 -30.93 -13.18
N ASP A 1026 -11.26 -31.09 -14.03
CA ASP A 1026 -10.75 -32.35 -14.61
C ASP A 1026 -9.77 -33.11 -13.69
N PHE A 1027 -9.15 -32.44 -12.73
CA PHE A 1027 -8.15 -33.00 -11.82
C PHE A 1027 -8.82 -33.71 -10.63
N PRO A 1028 -8.39 -34.92 -10.22
CA PRO A 1028 -8.91 -35.65 -9.05
C PRO A 1028 -8.62 -35.03 -7.66
N ALA A 1029 -9.09 -33.80 -7.42
CA ALA A 1029 -8.92 -33.09 -6.15
C ALA A 1029 -9.79 -33.68 -5.02
N ALA A 1030 -9.20 -33.83 -3.83
CA ALA A 1030 -9.88 -33.93 -2.54
C ALA A 1030 -8.95 -33.31 -1.48
N HIS A 1031 -9.49 -32.47 -0.60
CA HIS A 1031 -8.75 -31.90 0.52
C HIS A 1031 -9.72 -31.66 1.70
N ILE A 1032 -9.46 -32.29 2.84
CA ILE A 1032 -10.19 -32.10 4.09
C ILE A 1032 -9.56 -30.97 4.90
N VAL A 1033 -10.39 -30.10 5.49
CA VAL A 1033 -9.99 -29.20 6.57
C VAL A 1033 -10.99 -29.32 7.73
N PRO A 1034 -10.56 -29.35 9.00
CA PRO A 1034 -9.24 -28.99 9.51
C PRO A 1034 -8.30 -30.21 9.67
N HIS A 1035 -7.15 -30.02 10.32
CA HIS A 1035 -6.34 -31.11 10.85
C HIS A 1035 -7.05 -31.86 12.00
N TRP A 1036 -6.71 -33.13 12.28
CA TRP A 1036 -7.41 -33.95 13.30
C TRP A 1036 -6.69 -34.08 14.65
N ASN A 1037 -6.13 -32.99 15.17
CA ASN A 1037 -5.34 -32.94 16.42
C ASN A 1037 -5.92 -31.93 17.43
N TRP A 1038 -6.95 -32.34 18.17
CA TRP A 1038 -7.70 -31.47 19.10
C TRP A 1038 -7.93 -32.10 20.49
N PRO A 1039 -6.89 -32.37 21.29
CA PRO A 1039 -7.00 -33.10 22.56
C PRO A 1039 -7.96 -32.47 23.58
N GLU A 1040 -8.15 -31.15 23.53
CA GLU A 1040 -9.09 -30.38 24.36
C GLU A 1040 -10.54 -30.39 23.83
N ARG A 1041 -10.78 -30.84 22.58
CA ARG A 1041 -12.09 -30.90 21.93
C ARG A 1041 -12.75 -32.29 21.93
N VAL A 1042 -12.21 -33.27 22.65
CA VAL A 1042 -12.79 -34.63 22.70
C VAL A 1042 -14.27 -34.59 23.11
N GLY A 1043 -15.14 -35.07 22.22
CA GLY A 1043 -16.60 -35.04 22.42
C GLY A 1043 -17.27 -33.69 22.10
N GLN A 1044 -16.55 -32.72 21.53
CA GLN A 1044 -17.08 -31.43 21.06
C GLN A 1044 -17.22 -31.42 19.53
N VAL A 1045 -18.11 -30.55 19.02
CA VAL A 1045 -18.31 -30.34 17.58
C VAL A 1045 -17.08 -29.66 16.96
N THR A 1046 -16.62 -30.19 15.84
CA THR A 1046 -15.45 -29.75 15.06
C THR A 1046 -15.81 -29.93 13.57
N PRO A 1047 -16.33 -28.89 12.89
CA PRO A 1047 -16.83 -28.99 11.52
C PRO A 1047 -15.79 -29.48 10.52
N ASP A 1048 -16.16 -30.41 9.63
CA ASP A 1048 -15.32 -30.83 8.52
C ASP A 1048 -15.80 -30.17 7.21
N HIS A 1049 -14.90 -29.47 6.51
CA HIS A 1049 -15.12 -28.99 5.15
C HIS A 1049 -14.28 -29.80 4.16
N VAL A 1050 -14.78 -29.99 2.94
CA VAL A 1050 -14.00 -30.65 1.87
C VAL A 1050 -14.02 -29.83 0.57
N PHE A 1051 -12.83 -29.53 0.05
CA PHE A 1051 -12.62 -28.92 -1.26
C PHE A 1051 -12.37 -30.02 -2.30
N THR A 1052 -13.13 -30.02 -3.40
CA THR A 1052 -13.06 -31.10 -4.39
C THR A 1052 -13.74 -30.75 -5.72
N SER A 1053 -13.16 -31.26 -6.82
CA SER A 1053 -13.72 -31.20 -8.18
C SER A 1053 -14.85 -32.21 -8.44
N GLY A 1054 -15.11 -33.14 -7.51
CA GLY A 1054 -16.17 -34.14 -7.62
C GLY A 1054 -17.58 -33.59 -7.33
N ASP A 1055 -18.59 -34.39 -7.68
CA ASP A 1055 -20.00 -34.03 -7.60
C ASP A 1055 -20.63 -34.45 -6.26
N GLU A 1056 -20.08 -35.47 -5.61
CA GLU A 1056 -20.55 -36.02 -4.33
C GLU A 1056 -19.38 -36.39 -3.43
N ALA A 1057 -19.60 -36.43 -2.11
CA ALA A 1057 -18.59 -36.81 -1.15
C ALA A 1057 -19.21 -37.50 0.08
N GLU A 1058 -18.56 -38.54 0.59
CA GLU A 1058 -18.95 -39.23 1.82
C GLU A 1058 -17.81 -39.17 2.83
N LEU A 1059 -18.08 -38.59 4.00
CA LEU A 1059 -17.14 -38.43 5.10
C LEU A 1059 -17.28 -39.59 6.10
N PHE A 1060 -16.16 -40.08 6.62
CA PHE A 1060 -16.08 -41.18 7.58
C PHE A 1060 -15.20 -40.78 8.76
N VAL A 1061 -15.73 -40.90 9.99
CA VAL A 1061 -14.97 -40.74 11.24
C VAL A 1061 -14.76 -42.13 11.84
N ASN A 1062 -13.51 -42.57 11.98
CA ASN A 1062 -13.15 -43.91 12.47
C ASN A 1062 -13.92 -45.04 11.75
N GLY A 1063 -14.03 -44.92 10.42
CA GLY A 1063 -14.76 -45.86 9.55
C GLY A 1063 -16.30 -45.76 9.61
N ARG A 1064 -16.87 -44.84 10.40
CA ARG A 1064 -18.32 -44.63 10.51
C ARG A 1064 -18.72 -43.45 9.62
N SER A 1065 -19.57 -43.69 8.62
CA SER A 1065 -20.08 -42.65 7.72
C SER A 1065 -20.82 -41.55 8.50
N GLN A 1066 -20.56 -40.29 8.15
CA GLN A 1066 -21.29 -39.10 8.57
C GLN A 1066 -22.33 -38.67 7.51
N GLY A 1067 -22.60 -39.54 6.53
CA GLY A 1067 -23.53 -39.32 5.42
C GLY A 1067 -22.84 -38.83 4.14
N ARG A 1068 -23.26 -39.39 3.01
CA ARG A 1068 -22.89 -38.93 1.66
C ARG A 1068 -23.71 -37.69 1.29
N GLN A 1069 -23.03 -36.64 0.87
CA GLN A 1069 -23.62 -35.40 0.37
C GLN A 1069 -23.44 -35.29 -1.14
N LYS A 1070 -24.41 -34.66 -1.81
CA LYS A 1070 -24.30 -34.20 -3.21
C LYS A 1070 -24.03 -32.69 -3.22
N LYS A 1071 -23.17 -32.23 -4.12
CA LYS A 1071 -22.84 -30.81 -4.29
C LYS A 1071 -24.06 -30.07 -4.82
N GLU A 1072 -24.57 -29.13 -4.03
CA GLU A 1072 -25.66 -28.25 -4.45
C GLU A 1072 -25.21 -27.31 -5.59
N PRO A 1073 -26.12 -26.84 -6.46
CA PRO A 1073 -25.78 -25.87 -7.50
C PRO A 1073 -25.12 -24.62 -6.93
N LEU A 1074 -23.99 -24.22 -7.52
CA LEU A 1074 -23.16 -23.08 -7.09
C LEU A 1074 -22.55 -23.23 -5.67
N ALA A 1075 -22.39 -24.45 -5.16
CA ALA A 1075 -21.59 -24.75 -3.97
C ALA A 1075 -20.17 -25.23 -4.36
N TYR A 1076 -19.14 -24.63 -3.75
CA TYR A 1076 -17.72 -24.88 -4.09
C TYR A 1076 -17.00 -25.80 -3.09
N ARG A 1077 -17.70 -26.25 -2.05
CA ARG A 1077 -17.21 -27.09 -0.96
C ARG A 1077 -18.34 -27.94 -0.37
N PHE A 1078 -17.99 -29.03 0.30
CA PHE A 1078 -18.88 -29.75 1.21
C PHE A 1078 -18.68 -29.26 2.66
N ARG A 1079 -19.70 -29.46 3.52
CA ARG A 1079 -19.65 -29.14 4.96
C ARG A 1079 -20.39 -30.19 5.78
N TRP A 1080 -19.75 -30.72 6.81
CA TRP A 1080 -20.42 -31.45 7.90
C TRP A 1080 -20.22 -30.65 9.19
N ASP A 1081 -21.15 -29.74 9.49
CA ASP A 1081 -21.03 -28.79 10.60
C ASP A 1081 -21.24 -29.40 12.00
N ASP A 1082 -21.78 -30.63 12.09
CA ASP A 1082 -22.12 -31.32 13.35
C ASP A 1082 -21.13 -32.44 13.75
N VAL A 1083 -19.99 -32.60 13.07
CA VAL A 1083 -19.06 -33.72 13.35
C VAL A 1083 -18.47 -33.59 14.76
N ILE A 1084 -18.48 -34.67 15.52
CA ILE A 1084 -17.93 -34.73 16.88
C ILE A 1084 -16.50 -35.25 16.83
N TYR A 1085 -15.57 -34.51 17.44
CA TYR A 1085 -14.16 -34.92 17.48
C TYR A 1085 -13.93 -36.14 18.36
N GLU A 1086 -13.56 -37.25 17.72
CA GLU A 1086 -13.04 -38.48 18.30
C GLU A 1086 -11.64 -38.73 17.71
N PRO A 1087 -10.57 -38.86 18.53
CA PRO A 1087 -9.22 -39.15 18.04
C PRO A 1087 -9.17 -40.40 17.16
N GLY A 1088 -8.42 -40.33 16.04
CA GLY A 1088 -8.32 -41.41 15.07
C GLY A 1088 -8.18 -40.92 13.64
N GLU A 1089 -8.96 -41.45 12.70
CA GLU A 1089 -8.96 -41.08 11.27
C GLU A 1089 -10.28 -40.40 10.89
N VAL A 1090 -10.18 -39.29 10.15
CA VAL A 1090 -11.28 -38.75 9.32
C VAL A 1090 -10.88 -38.86 7.87
N LYS A 1091 -11.78 -39.41 7.06
CA LYS A 1091 -11.54 -39.74 5.66
C LYS A 1091 -12.72 -39.34 4.80
N VAL A 1092 -12.45 -38.78 3.62
CA VAL A 1092 -13.46 -38.53 2.60
C VAL A 1092 -13.27 -39.47 1.41
N VAL A 1093 -14.38 -39.98 0.88
CA VAL A 1093 -14.45 -40.59 -0.45
C VAL A 1093 -15.25 -39.66 -1.34
N VAL A 1094 -14.61 -39.13 -2.38
CA VAL A 1094 -15.23 -38.26 -3.37
C VAL A 1094 -15.67 -39.09 -4.57
N TYR A 1095 -16.80 -38.73 -5.14
CA TYR A 1095 -17.37 -39.33 -6.34
C TYR A 1095 -17.56 -38.29 -7.45
N LYS A 1096 -17.40 -38.74 -8.69
CA LYS A 1096 -17.72 -38.00 -9.92
C LYS A 1096 -18.37 -38.97 -10.90
N ASP A 1097 -19.49 -38.59 -11.51
CA ASP A 1097 -20.33 -39.51 -12.32
C ASP A 1097 -20.61 -40.86 -11.61
N ASP A 1098 -20.99 -40.79 -10.32
CA ASP A 1098 -21.22 -41.93 -9.39
C ASP A 1098 -20.03 -42.88 -9.13
N LYS A 1099 -18.85 -42.61 -9.71
CA LYS A 1099 -17.62 -43.40 -9.51
C LYS A 1099 -16.74 -42.74 -8.47
N GLN A 1100 -16.03 -43.52 -7.66
CA GLN A 1100 -14.98 -42.99 -6.80
C GLN A 1100 -13.94 -42.27 -7.66
N TRP A 1101 -13.68 -41.00 -7.33
CA TRP A 1101 -12.87 -40.07 -8.11
C TRP A 1101 -11.57 -39.74 -7.41
N SER A 1102 -11.65 -39.40 -6.12
CA SER A 1102 -10.52 -39.08 -5.25
C SER A 1102 -10.83 -39.46 -3.80
N THR A 1103 -9.81 -39.47 -2.95
CA THR A 1103 -9.93 -39.68 -1.50
C THR A 1103 -8.88 -38.87 -0.79
N ASP A 1104 -9.22 -38.32 0.37
CA ASP A 1104 -8.27 -37.69 1.28
C ASP A 1104 -8.53 -38.14 2.72
N ALA A 1105 -7.55 -38.01 3.62
CA ALA A 1105 -7.67 -38.42 5.01
C ALA A 1105 -6.73 -37.63 5.94
N VAL A 1106 -7.27 -37.18 7.08
CA VAL A 1106 -6.53 -36.58 8.19
C VAL A 1106 -6.59 -37.51 9.41
N VAL A 1107 -5.49 -37.57 10.17
CA VAL A 1107 -5.31 -38.51 11.28
C VAL A 1107 -4.80 -37.77 12.51
N THR A 1108 -5.22 -38.19 13.71
CA THR A 1108 -4.66 -37.68 14.97
C THR A 1108 -3.21 -38.16 15.13
N MET A 1109 -2.28 -37.24 14.91
CA MET A 1109 -0.85 -37.48 15.00
C MET A 1109 -0.38 -37.57 16.45
N GLY A 1110 0.73 -38.29 16.68
CA GLY A 1110 1.35 -38.36 18.00
C GLY A 1110 2.14 -37.11 18.38
N GLU A 1111 2.71 -37.12 19.58
CA GLU A 1111 3.67 -36.11 20.04
C GLU A 1111 4.85 -35.96 19.07
N ALA A 1112 5.33 -34.72 18.90
CA ALA A 1112 6.50 -34.41 18.09
C ALA A 1112 7.76 -35.12 18.65
N ALA A 1113 8.49 -35.81 17.77
CA ALA A 1113 9.61 -36.68 18.16
C ALA A 1113 10.89 -36.45 17.35
N ALA A 1114 10.76 -36.04 16.09
CA ALA A 1114 11.89 -35.83 15.20
C ALA A 1114 11.64 -34.68 14.22
N LEU A 1115 12.70 -34.28 13.53
CA LEU A 1115 12.64 -33.48 12.31
C LEU A 1115 12.75 -34.41 11.09
N ARG A 1116 12.23 -33.94 9.94
CA ARG A 1116 12.52 -34.48 8.61
C ARG A 1116 12.90 -33.32 7.69
N LEU A 1117 13.81 -33.57 6.75
CA LEU A 1117 14.21 -32.62 5.72
C LEU A 1117 13.88 -33.19 4.34
N SER A 1118 13.35 -32.33 3.47
CA SER A 1118 13.22 -32.58 2.03
C SER A 1118 13.77 -31.39 1.25
N ALA A 1119 14.19 -31.61 0.01
CA ALA A 1119 14.68 -30.59 -0.91
C ALA A 1119 13.84 -30.62 -2.18
N ASP A 1120 13.51 -29.45 -2.74
CA ASP A 1120 12.97 -29.38 -4.11
C ASP A 1120 13.98 -29.92 -5.14
N ARG A 1121 15.27 -29.64 -4.94
CA ARG A 1121 16.38 -30.01 -5.83
C ARG A 1121 17.62 -30.44 -5.06
N THR A 1122 18.01 -31.72 -5.17
CA THR A 1122 19.26 -32.23 -4.57
C THR A 1122 20.53 -31.90 -5.37
N THR A 1123 20.41 -31.13 -6.46
CA THR A 1123 21.53 -30.67 -7.30
C THR A 1123 21.33 -29.23 -7.74
N ILE A 1124 22.36 -28.40 -7.52
CA ILE A 1124 22.45 -26.99 -7.92
C ILE A 1124 23.78 -26.73 -8.67
N THR A 1125 23.90 -25.62 -9.38
CA THR A 1125 25.18 -25.12 -9.85
C THR A 1125 25.98 -24.42 -8.74
N GLY A 1126 27.30 -24.43 -8.91
CA GLY A 1126 28.30 -23.76 -8.09
C GLY A 1126 28.57 -22.33 -8.53
N ASP A 1127 27.57 -21.64 -9.05
CA ASP A 1127 27.68 -20.26 -9.59
C ASP A 1127 27.57 -19.18 -8.50
N GLY A 1128 26.85 -19.48 -7.41
CA GLY A 1128 26.52 -18.51 -6.35
C GLY A 1128 25.14 -17.86 -6.50
N GLU A 1129 24.36 -18.27 -7.49
CA GLU A 1129 23.01 -17.76 -7.80
C GLU A 1129 21.94 -18.87 -7.76
N ASP A 1130 22.30 -20.13 -8.04
CA ASP A 1130 21.38 -21.26 -7.99
C ASP A 1130 20.96 -21.59 -6.54
N LEU A 1131 19.64 -21.76 -6.36
CA LEU A 1131 18.97 -21.95 -5.08
C LEU A 1131 18.34 -23.34 -5.00
N THR A 1132 18.28 -23.89 -3.79
CA THR A 1132 17.34 -24.95 -3.43
C THR A 1132 16.64 -24.63 -2.11
N PHE A 1133 15.38 -25.08 -2.04
CA PHE A 1133 14.42 -24.83 -0.98
C PHE A 1133 14.30 -26.10 -0.14
N ILE A 1134 14.78 -26.03 1.10
CA ILE A 1134 14.80 -27.14 2.05
C ILE A 1134 13.62 -27.02 3.02
N THR A 1135 12.57 -27.80 2.81
CA THR A 1135 11.45 -27.89 3.75
C THR A 1135 11.87 -28.72 4.96
N ALA A 1136 11.70 -28.15 6.15
CA ALA A 1136 11.83 -28.84 7.42
C ALA A 1136 10.45 -29.13 8.02
N GLU A 1137 10.23 -30.38 8.39
CA GLU A 1137 8.97 -30.89 8.91
C GLU A 1137 9.18 -31.41 10.34
N VAL A 1138 8.33 -31.00 11.27
CA VAL A 1138 8.26 -31.59 12.61
C VAL A 1138 7.37 -32.82 12.55
N VAL A 1139 7.91 -33.99 12.90
CA VAL A 1139 7.22 -35.27 12.75
C VAL A 1139 7.08 -36.07 14.05
N ASP A 1140 6.02 -36.85 14.13
CA ASP A 1140 5.75 -37.79 15.23
C ASP A 1140 6.67 -39.03 15.18
N SER A 1141 6.53 -39.91 16.16
CA SER A 1141 7.32 -41.16 16.24
C SER A 1141 7.09 -42.16 15.09
N LYS A 1142 6.08 -41.94 14.23
CA LYS A 1142 5.80 -42.74 13.02
C LYS A 1142 6.25 -42.05 11.73
N GLY A 1143 6.61 -40.76 11.80
CA GLY A 1143 7.00 -39.94 10.65
C GLY A 1143 5.87 -39.12 10.03
N ASN A 1144 4.73 -38.94 10.71
CA ASN A 1144 3.67 -38.04 10.26
C ASN A 1144 3.98 -36.60 10.68
N VAL A 1145 3.69 -35.60 9.84
CA VAL A 1145 3.86 -34.18 10.22
C VAL A 1145 2.87 -33.82 11.33
N VAL A 1146 3.35 -33.20 12.41
CA VAL A 1146 2.51 -32.79 13.54
C VAL A 1146 1.94 -31.39 13.26
N PRO A 1147 0.63 -31.26 12.99
CA PRO A 1147 0.07 -30.03 12.41
C PRO A 1147 0.00 -28.85 13.39
N THR A 1148 0.19 -29.10 14.69
CA THR A 1148 0.19 -28.09 15.77
C THR A 1148 1.60 -27.75 16.28
N ALA A 1149 2.66 -28.27 15.64
CA ALA A 1149 4.02 -28.19 16.15
C ALA A 1149 4.75 -26.92 15.71
N ASN A 1150 5.02 -26.04 16.67
CA ASN A 1150 5.73 -24.76 16.48
C ASN A 1150 7.14 -24.78 17.11
N ASN A 1151 7.83 -25.93 17.03
CA ASN A 1151 9.17 -26.14 17.61
C ASN A 1151 10.24 -25.25 16.97
N ALA A 1152 11.24 -24.86 17.76
CA ALA A 1152 12.42 -24.15 17.27
C ALA A 1152 13.39 -25.09 16.54
N ILE A 1153 13.81 -24.69 15.34
CA ILE A 1153 14.73 -25.42 14.47
C ILE A 1153 15.97 -24.55 14.20
N GLN A 1154 17.16 -25.13 14.36
CA GLN A 1154 18.45 -24.56 13.97
C GLN A 1154 18.94 -25.29 12.71
N PHE A 1155 19.29 -24.52 11.67
CA PHE A 1155 19.82 -25.01 10.39
C PHE A 1155 21.31 -24.75 10.27
N ASP A 1156 22.09 -25.81 10.07
CA ASP A 1156 23.53 -25.76 9.86
C ASP A 1156 23.87 -26.31 8.46
N VAL A 1157 24.66 -25.56 7.69
CA VAL A 1157 25.01 -25.88 6.30
C VAL A 1157 26.53 -25.94 6.15
N SER A 1158 27.05 -26.98 5.49
CA SER A 1158 28.48 -27.09 5.20
C SER A 1158 28.86 -26.38 3.90
N SER A 1159 30.03 -25.75 3.89
CA SER A 1159 30.74 -25.41 2.64
C SER A 1159 30.75 -26.62 1.68
N PRO A 1160 30.51 -26.44 0.36
CA PRO A 1160 30.40 -25.19 -0.38
C PRO A 1160 28.95 -24.62 -0.47
N GLY A 1161 28.15 -24.73 0.58
CA GLY A 1161 26.80 -24.17 0.65
C GLY A 1161 26.66 -23.07 1.71
N VAL A 1162 25.72 -22.15 1.48
CA VAL A 1162 25.44 -21.00 2.35
C VAL A 1162 23.92 -20.83 2.54
N THR A 1163 23.46 -20.74 3.78
CA THR A 1163 22.09 -20.32 4.11
C THR A 1163 21.88 -18.88 3.65
N VAL A 1164 20.89 -18.65 2.78
CA VAL A 1164 20.48 -17.29 2.38
C VAL A 1164 19.43 -16.77 3.36
N ALA A 1165 18.41 -17.57 3.62
CA ALA A 1165 17.32 -17.23 4.52
C ALA A 1165 16.67 -18.46 5.15
N THR A 1166 15.92 -18.26 6.24
CA THR A 1166 14.90 -19.17 6.75
C THR A 1166 13.58 -18.42 6.94
N ASP A 1167 12.46 -19.14 6.84
CA ASP A 1167 11.11 -18.61 7.04
C ASP A 1167 10.14 -19.77 7.40
N ASN A 1168 8.95 -19.45 7.87
CA ASN A 1168 7.84 -20.38 8.10
C ASN A 1168 6.52 -19.92 7.46
N GLY A 1169 6.48 -18.72 6.87
CA GLY A 1169 5.31 -18.16 6.20
C GLY A 1169 4.31 -17.48 7.15
N PHE A 1170 4.68 -17.28 8.42
CA PHE A 1170 3.83 -16.61 9.40
C PHE A 1170 4.07 -15.08 9.42
N PRO A 1171 3.07 -14.24 9.08
CA PRO A 1171 3.25 -12.78 9.11
C PRO A 1171 3.54 -12.17 10.49
N GLY A 1172 3.37 -12.94 11.57
CA GLY A 1172 3.73 -12.53 12.94
C GLY A 1172 5.14 -12.94 13.41
N ASP A 1173 5.91 -13.72 12.63
CA ASP A 1173 7.27 -14.12 13.01
C ASP A 1173 8.32 -13.09 12.58
N LEU A 1174 8.54 -12.10 13.44
CA LEU A 1174 9.56 -11.05 13.27
C LEU A 1174 11.01 -11.54 13.49
N THR A 1175 11.27 -12.86 13.35
CA THR A 1175 12.64 -13.38 13.26
C THR A 1175 13.20 -13.08 11.87
N LYS A 1176 14.30 -12.33 11.79
CA LYS A 1176 14.91 -11.90 10.51
C LYS A 1176 15.22 -13.04 9.56
N PHE A 1177 15.05 -12.80 8.26
CA PHE A 1177 15.18 -13.84 7.25
C PHE A 1177 16.56 -14.52 7.22
N PRO A 1178 17.72 -13.84 7.32
CA PRO A 1178 19.03 -14.52 7.37
C PRO A 1178 19.34 -15.29 8.67
N SER A 1179 18.38 -15.42 9.60
CA SER A 1179 18.54 -16.25 10.80
C SER A 1179 18.73 -17.72 10.42
N THR A 1180 19.73 -18.40 10.99
CA THR A 1180 19.84 -19.86 10.93
C THR A 1180 18.85 -20.58 11.85
N LYS A 1181 18.17 -19.84 12.75
CA LYS A 1181 17.16 -20.37 13.65
C LYS A 1181 15.77 -19.85 13.29
N ARG A 1182 14.80 -20.76 13.15
CA ARG A 1182 13.40 -20.50 12.77
C ARG A 1182 12.47 -21.39 13.60
N ASN A 1183 11.32 -20.89 14.03
CA ASN A 1183 10.28 -21.76 14.57
C ASN A 1183 9.48 -22.38 13.40
N ALA A 1184 9.00 -23.61 13.55
CA ALA A 1184 7.96 -24.10 12.66
C ALA A 1184 6.66 -23.29 12.84
N LEU A 1185 5.89 -23.15 11.75
CA LEU A 1185 4.46 -22.80 11.78
C LEU A 1185 3.70 -24.06 11.37
N ASN A 1186 2.87 -24.58 12.28
CA ASN A 1186 1.95 -25.68 12.07
C ASN A 1186 2.64 -26.90 11.41
N GLY A 1187 3.76 -27.30 12.02
CA GLY A 1187 4.58 -28.43 11.62
C GLY A 1187 5.68 -28.14 10.60
N LEU A 1188 5.70 -26.96 9.95
CA LEU A 1188 6.57 -26.69 8.78
C LEU A 1188 7.44 -25.43 8.93
N ALA A 1189 8.67 -25.50 8.42
CA ALA A 1189 9.56 -24.36 8.17
C ALA A 1189 10.34 -24.56 6.85
N LEU A 1190 11.01 -23.51 6.37
CA LEU A 1190 11.84 -23.49 5.17
C LEU A 1190 13.23 -22.94 5.50
N ALA A 1191 14.26 -23.53 4.88
CA ALA A 1191 15.56 -22.89 4.68
C ALA A 1191 15.86 -22.76 3.18
N ILE A 1192 16.25 -21.57 2.73
CA ILE A 1192 16.71 -21.30 1.37
C ILE A 1192 18.22 -21.21 1.40
N LEU A 1193 18.89 -21.94 0.51
CA LEU A 1193 20.35 -21.98 0.47
C LEU A 1193 20.90 -22.04 -0.96
N ARG A 1194 22.10 -21.49 -1.11
CA ARG A 1194 22.83 -21.38 -2.37
C ARG A 1194 24.20 -22.04 -2.29
N SER A 1195 24.85 -22.19 -3.43
CA SER A 1195 26.28 -22.52 -3.49
C SER A 1195 27.18 -21.33 -3.16
N GLU A 1196 28.43 -21.62 -2.79
CA GLU A 1196 29.51 -20.64 -2.82
C GLU A 1196 30.01 -20.43 -4.27
N PRO A 1197 30.20 -19.19 -4.75
CA PRO A 1197 30.63 -18.92 -6.13
C PRO A 1197 31.90 -19.67 -6.54
N GLY A 1198 31.85 -20.32 -7.71
CA GLY A 1198 32.94 -21.09 -8.29
C GLY A 1198 33.22 -22.45 -7.62
N LYS A 1199 32.37 -22.92 -6.69
CA LYS A 1199 32.64 -24.15 -5.91
C LYS A 1199 31.64 -25.28 -6.18
N ALA A 1200 32.17 -26.43 -6.59
CA ALA A 1200 31.45 -27.70 -6.62
C ALA A 1200 31.74 -28.55 -5.37
N GLY A 1201 30.81 -29.42 -4.99
CA GLY A 1201 30.97 -30.33 -3.86
C GLY A 1201 29.66 -30.83 -3.26
N ARG A 1202 29.76 -31.62 -2.18
CA ARG A 1202 28.60 -32.08 -1.40
C ARG A 1202 28.33 -31.09 -0.27
N ILE A 1203 27.17 -30.47 -0.32
CA ILE A 1203 26.64 -29.57 0.72
C ILE A 1203 25.82 -30.44 1.68
N LYS A 1204 26.28 -30.60 2.91
CA LYS A 1204 25.49 -31.21 3.98
C LYS A 1204 24.64 -30.13 4.63
N VAL A 1205 23.35 -30.41 4.78
CA VAL A 1205 22.38 -29.58 5.51
C VAL A 1205 21.87 -30.40 6.68
N SER A 1206 21.94 -29.86 7.90
CA SER A 1206 21.41 -30.49 9.10
C SER A 1206 20.47 -29.55 9.84
N ALA A 1207 19.37 -30.11 10.35
CA ALA A 1207 18.41 -29.40 11.18
C ALA A 1207 18.38 -30.03 12.58
N THR A 1208 18.47 -29.18 13.61
CA THR A 1208 18.57 -29.57 15.03
C THR A 1208 17.62 -28.74 15.90
N GLY A 1209 17.38 -29.18 17.13
CA GLY A 1209 16.46 -28.53 18.08
C GLY A 1209 16.22 -29.43 19.29
N ASP A 1210 15.09 -29.24 19.99
CA ASP A 1210 14.69 -30.08 21.14
C ASP A 1210 14.20 -31.49 20.72
N LEU A 1211 14.14 -31.77 19.42
CA LEU A 1211 13.72 -33.03 18.81
C LEU A 1211 14.91 -33.78 18.18
N LYS A 1212 14.71 -35.05 17.82
CA LYS A 1212 15.72 -35.79 17.05
C LYS A 1212 15.97 -35.11 15.69
N GLY A 1213 17.16 -34.53 15.52
CA GLY A 1213 17.56 -33.83 14.30
C GLY A 1213 17.64 -34.72 13.04
N ALA A 1214 17.73 -34.05 11.89
CA ALA A 1214 17.74 -34.65 10.56
C ALA A 1214 18.84 -34.05 9.67
N GLU A 1215 19.23 -34.79 8.62
CA GLU A 1215 20.27 -34.39 7.68
C GLU A 1215 19.87 -34.72 6.23
N ILE A 1216 20.24 -33.86 5.28
CA ILE A 1216 20.10 -34.07 3.84
C ILE A 1216 21.38 -33.60 3.12
N VAL A 1217 21.63 -34.08 1.90
CA VAL A 1217 22.78 -33.67 1.08
C VAL A 1217 22.32 -33.13 -0.27
N VAL A 1218 22.76 -31.91 -0.57
CA VAL A 1218 22.68 -31.26 -1.89
C VAL A 1218 24.05 -31.37 -2.57
N THR A 1219 24.10 -31.36 -3.90
CA THR A 1219 25.36 -31.36 -4.67
C THR A 1219 25.46 -30.10 -5.53
N ALA A 1220 26.52 -29.30 -5.33
CA ALA A 1220 26.90 -28.21 -6.21
C ALA A 1220 27.79 -28.74 -7.35
N LYS A 1221 27.51 -28.35 -8.60
CA LYS A 1221 28.27 -28.71 -9.82
C LYS A 1221 28.88 -27.47 -10.48
N THR A 1222 30.05 -27.59 -11.09
CA THR A 1222 30.72 -26.47 -11.82
C THR A 1222 30.00 -26.03 -13.10
N GLU A 1223 29.09 -26.84 -13.64
CA GLU A 1223 28.37 -26.58 -14.90
C GLU A 1223 26.86 -26.81 -14.70
N ARG A 1224 26.03 -26.04 -15.42
CA ARG A 1224 24.64 -26.44 -15.69
C ARG A 1224 24.69 -27.64 -16.63
N GLY A 1225 24.42 -28.84 -16.09
CA GLY A 1225 24.25 -30.02 -16.92
C GLY A 1225 22.98 -29.88 -17.75
N ASN A 1226 23.13 -29.90 -19.09
CA ASN A 1226 22.05 -29.89 -20.08
C ASN A 1226 21.01 -31.01 -19.85
#